data_AF-M1WM81-F1
#
_entry.id   AF-M1WM81-F1
#
_cell.length_a   1.000
_cell.length_b   1.000
_cell.length_c   1.000
_cell.angle_alpha   90.00
_cell.angle_beta   90.00
_cell.angle_gamma   90.00
#
_symmetry.space_group_name_H-M   'P 1'
#
loop_
_entity.id
_entity.type
_entity.pdbx_description
1 polymer ?
#
loop_
_entity_poly.entity_id
_entity_poly.type
_entity_poly.pdbx_seq_one_letter_code
_entity_poly.pdbx_strand_id
1 'polypeptide(L)'
;MPHINETKRITKTSLYSWVLYKNIHLQLTVVGIILITVALRVLAPEMEKRIINEAIGLRDLPALWRYCAIYIGAVTLAGVLKFVINLMQVSIGERALLVIRNRLYEHLLSLPVQFYRRTSPGNVISYIITEFIPVATFIGQAVAMPTVNILTFLAMAAYMLHLNLTIGLIAILIYPVEILVLPRIQKYFRRASRRRIKHTQRLSGLVGEAVSGVHEVHANASIPLEKARFSKILNEMYKATVMQNGIKFAIKFVNNFFMSLGPFVLFLVGGYYAINGHLDVGSIVAFMSAFQKLYDPWKELMEFWQVYQDSSVRYKQIMRSFDHAPEFAQTVEGRAPYTLTNDVEVRELTFVVGNNIKLLDRVSLKVKGGEHIALVGFSGSGKSTLALCIAQLYRYTGGSILIGGKEVSELAKPDMSFNLGMVAQHPFIFDGTVKANLLYSCEALALQGGSCTESGEEPSLDMLVKLIQQVGLFTDILAFALRTKLDSGTHLGLRQKILQARKEFQEGKDGMFADIADYIEFFDMDSYCHYLSVAENIAFGAAVAEDYDQEHLHLRPKFIEFLEYHGLMAHLIVLGETLARLVTDELGPEPEMEAFTDCPIPITEYGEYQKLANRLDSGEPLSEEENGLILKLALGFTPGIHRQVSLDRGFANRVVNSRKDFIARVEEDTPGIFRFFEADKYIESLNIKDNILFGRVRSGDDVPDIEEEIYHRINQALIMQESLETVLEIGLEFEVGSMGDRLSGGQRQKIALARTFLKNPPILILDEATAALDNKSQTRVQNIITNNMKGKSTVLAVIHRLDMLPYYDKIVVLKDGRIVEQGPYDELVEKRGALHTLLTGNH
;
A
#
# COMPACT_ATOMS: atom_id res chain seq x y z
N MET A 1 28.16 24.49 -13.63
CA MET A 1 27.00 24.34 -14.53
C MET A 1 26.18 23.14 -14.05
N PRO A 2 24.85 23.26 -13.95
CA PRO A 2 24.01 22.09 -13.68
C PRO A 2 24.23 21.04 -14.76
N HIS A 3 24.30 19.78 -14.38
CA HIS A 3 24.56 18.69 -15.33
C HIS A 3 23.36 18.57 -16.29
N ILE A 4 23.58 18.20 -17.56
CA ILE A 4 22.50 18.06 -18.59
C ILE A 4 21.34 17.17 -18.14
N ASN A 5 21.58 16.27 -17.18
CA ASN A 5 20.56 15.37 -16.65
C ASN A 5 19.66 16.05 -15.62
N GLU A 6 20.03 17.20 -15.06
CA GLU A 6 19.22 17.96 -14.10
C GLU A 6 18.08 18.73 -14.79
N THR A 7 18.25 19.14 -16.04
CA THR A 7 17.24 19.91 -16.79
C THR A 7 16.48 19.08 -17.84
N LYS A 8 17.03 17.93 -18.26
CA LYS A 8 16.41 17.07 -19.27
C LYS A 8 15.38 16.13 -18.65
N ARG A 9 14.20 16.01 -19.28
CA ARG A 9 13.17 15.03 -18.88
C ARG A 9 13.76 13.62 -18.76
N ILE A 10 13.44 12.94 -17.66
CA ILE A 10 13.98 11.61 -17.34
C ILE A 10 13.78 10.60 -18.49
N THR A 11 12.63 10.63 -19.16
CA THR A 11 12.30 9.73 -20.27
C THR A 11 13.18 9.91 -21.52
N LYS A 12 13.85 11.07 -21.65
CA LYS A 12 14.78 11.39 -22.74
C LYS A 12 16.25 11.26 -22.36
N THR A 13 16.55 10.87 -21.11
CA THR A 13 17.92 10.61 -20.67
C THR A 13 18.41 9.26 -21.19
N SER A 14 19.65 9.21 -21.67
CA SER A 14 20.23 7.96 -22.17
C SER A 14 20.76 7.11 -21.01
N LEU A 15 20.72 5.78 -21.15
CA LEU A 15 21.21 4.85 -20.13
C LEU A 15 22.66 5.15 -19.71
N TYR A 16 23.54 5.42 -20.67
CA TYR A 16 24.96 5.74 -20.40
C TYR A 16 25.16 7.07 -19.68
N SER A 17 24.24 8.03 -19.80
CA SER A 17 24.37 9.30 -19.08
C SER A 17 24.36 9.12 -17.56
N TRP A 18 23.64 8.11 -17.05
CA TRP A 18 23.56 7.79 -15.62
C TRP A 18 24.85 7.19 -15.05
N VAL A 19 25.69 6.62 -15.90
CA VAL A 19 26.97 6.01 -15.49
C VAL A 19 27.95 7.06 -14.98
N LEU A 20 27.95 8.24 -15.60
CA LEU A 20 28.87 9.33 -15.29
C LEU A 20 28.26 10.36 -14.34
N TYR A 21 26.94 10.49 -14.33
CA TYR A 21 26.22 11.45 -13.50
C TYR A 21 26.51 11.26 -12.01
N LYS A 22 27.08 12.29 -11.37
CA LYS A 22 27.46 12.34 -9.94
C LYS A 22 28.43 11.24 -9.45
N ASN A 23 28.99 10.42 -10.35
CA ASN A 23 29.83 9.26 -9.99
C ASN A 23 31.24 9.30 -10.62
N ILE A 24 31.62 10.40 -11.28
CA ILE A 24 32.88 10.47 -12.05
C ILE A 24 34.13 10.17 -11.22
N HIS A 25 34.22 10.67 -9.98
CA HIS A 25 35.36 10.44 -9.10
C HIS A 25 35.50 8.96 -8.71
N LEU A 26 34.38 8.30 -8.38
CA LEU A 26 34.38 6.87 -8.06
C LEU A 26 34.78 6.03 -9.27
N GLN A 27 34.30 6.39 -10.46
CA GLN A 27 34.67 5.70 -11.71
C GLN A 27 36.18 5.85 -12.00
N LEU A 28 36.77 7.03 -11.79
CA LEU A 28 38.21 7.24 -11.96
C LEU A 28 39.04 6.43 -10.96
N THR A 29 38.62 6.37 -9.70
CA THR A 29 39.27 5.52 -8.69
C THR A 29 39.22 4.05 -9.08
N VAL A 30 38.06 3.58 -9.57
CA VAL A 30 37.91 2.21 -10.07
C VAL A 30 38.88 1.95 -11.23
N VAL A 31 38.97 2.83 -12.23
CA VAL A 31 39.92 2.70 -13.34
C VAL A 31 41.37 2.65 -12.85
N GLY A 32 41.74 3.45 -11.84
CA GLY A 32 43.06 3.39 -11.20
C GLY A 32 43.36 2.02 -10.57
N ILE A 33 42.42 1.47 -9.81
CA ILE A 33 42.55 0.13 -9.20
C ILE A 33 42.64 -0.96 -10.28
N ILE A 34 41.91 -0.80 -11.38
CA ILE A 34 41.92 -1.73 -12.51
C ILE A 34 43.32 -1.83 -13.14
N LEU A 35 44.00 -0.69 -13.37
CA LEU A 35 45.34 -0.69 -13.95
C LEU A 35 46.33 -1.52 -13.12
N ILE A 36 46.30 -1.36 -11.79
CA ILE A 36 47.12 -2.14 -10.85
C ILE A 36 46.73 -3.62 -10.90
N THR A 37 45.43 -3.91 -10.91
CA THR A 37 44.91 -5.29 -10.96
C THR A 37 45.36 -6.03 -12.23
N VAL A 38 45.33 -5.36 -13.39
CA VAL A 38 45.75 -5.93 -14.67
C VAL A 38 47.25 -6.26 -14.66
N ALA A 39 48.09 -5.35 -14.14
CA ALA A 39 49.52 -5.59 -14.02
C ALA A 39 49.83 -6.82 -13.14
N LEU A 40 49.16 -6.96 -11.99
CA LEU A 40 49.33 -8.11 -11.10
C LEU A 40 48.89 -9.43 -11.74
N ARG A 41 47.87 -9.42 -12.60
CA ARG A 41 47.42 -10.63 -13.30
C ARG A 41 48.46 -11.17 -14.28
N VAL A 42 49.23 -10.30 -14.94
CA VAL A 42 50.29 -10.70 -15.89
C VAL A 42 51.49 -11.34 -15.17
N LEU A 43 51.75 -10.98 -13.91
CA LEU A 43 52.84 -11.57 -13.13
C LEU A 43 52.68 -13.07 -12.91
N ALA A 44 51.44 -13.57 -12.79
CA ALA A 44 51.19 -14.98 -12.49
C ALA A 44 51.74 -15.94 -13.57
N PRO A 45 51.39 -15.80 -14.88
CA PRO A 45 52.00 -16.60 -15.95
C PRO A 45 53.53 -16.50 -16.06
N GLU A 46 54.09 -15.32 -15.78
CA GLU A 46 55.54 -15.11 -15.82
C GLU A 46 56.24 -15.85 -14.66
N MET A 47 55.65 -15.85 -13.46
CA MET A 47 56.17 -16.64 -12.34
C MET A 47 56.05 -18.14 -12.61
N GLU A 48 54.95 -18.62 -13.22
CA GLU A 48 54.81 -20.03 -13.63
C GLU A 48 55.92 -20.45 -14.58
N LYS A 49 56.27 -19.61 -15.57
CA LYS A 49 57.39 -19.84 -16.49
C LYS A 49 58.73 -19.96 -15.73
N ARG A 50 59.03 -19.02 -14.83
CA ARG A 50 60.29 -19.01 -14.07
C ARG A 50 60.40 -20.15 -13.07
N ILE A 51 59.29 -20.55 -12.45
CA ILE A 51 59.23 -21.73 -11.59
C ILE A 51 59.66 -22.98 -12.38
N ILE A 52 59.19 -23.15 -13.61
CA ILE A 52 59.51 -24.34 -14.42
C ILE A 52 60.94 -24.27 -14.98
N ASN A 53 61.31 -23.14 -15.61
CA ASN A 53 62.59 -23.04 -16.31
C ASN A 53 63.79 -22.83 -15.37
N GLU A 54 63.65 -21.98 -14.35
CA GLU A 54 64.77 -21.61 -13.48
C GLU A 54 64.76 -22.46 -12.20
N ALA A 55 63.65 -22.50 -11.46
CA ALA A 55 63.65 -23.19 -10.17
C ALA A 55 63.68 -24.72 -10.30
N ILE A 56 62.76 -25.30 -11.08
CA ILE A 56 62.70 -26.76 -11.31
C ILE A 56 63.83 -27.19 -12.26
N GLY A 57 64.03 -26.45 -13.36
CA GLY A 57 65.06 -26.72 -14.35
C GLY A 57 66.49 -26.72 -13.79
N LEU A 58 66.83 -25.72 -12.96
CA LEU A 58 68.16 -25.62 -12.32
C LEU A 58 68.23 -26.28 -10.94
N ARG A 59 67.13 -26.87 -10.46
CA ARG A 59 66.99 -27.48 -9.12
C ARG A 59 67.31 -26.50 -7.96
N ASP A 60 66.93 -25.23 -8.11
CA ASP A 60 67.13 -24.16 -7.12
C ASP A 60 65.90 -24.01 -6.20
N LEU A 61 66.03 -24.55 -4.98
CA LEU A 61 65.02 -24.49 -3.92
C LEU A 61 64.72 -23.06 -3.42
N PRO A 62 65.72 -22.21 -3.11
CA PRO A 62 65.48 -20.81 -2.77
C PRO A 62 64.72 -20.01 -3.85
N ALA A 63 65.05 -20.20 -5.13
CA ALA A 63 64.33 -19.55 -6.23
C ALA A 63 62.87 -20.03 -6.31
N LEU A 64 62.62 -21.32 -6.09
CA LEU A 64 61.28 -21.89 -6.04
C LEU A 64 60.39 -21.18 -5.00
N TRP A 65 60.86 -21.06 -3.76
CA TRP A 65 60.11 -20.39 -2.69
C TRP A 65 59.82 -18.93 -3.02
N ARG A 66 60.80 -18.21 -3.58
CA ARG A 66 60.64 -16.80 -3.96
C ARG A 66 59.58 -16.61 -5.04
N TYR A 67 59.64 -17.40 -6.12
CA TYR A 67 58.68 -17.28 -7.21
C TYR A 67 57.27 -17.75 -6.83
N CYS A 68 57.15 -18.80 -6.01
CA CYS A 68 55.86 -19.21 -5.44
C CYS A 68 55.27 -18.13 -4.52
N ALA A 69 56.09 -17.47 -3.70
CA ALA A 69 55.65 -16.37 -2.83
C ALA A 69 55.17 -15.15 -3.63
N ILE A 70 55.88 -14.76 -4.69
CA ILE A 70 55.45 -13.67 -5.59
C ILE A 70 54.16 -14.06 -6.32
N TYR A 71 54.07 -15.30 -6.81
CA TYR A 71 52.88 -15.82 -7.50
C TYR A 71 51.63 -15.73 -6.60
N ILE A 72 51.69 -16.30 -5.40
CA ILE A 72 50.53 -16.28 -4.50
C ILE A 72 50.20 -14.87 -4.03
N GLY A 73 51.22 -14.05 -3.73
CA GLY A 73 51.03 -12.65 -3.35
C GLY A 73 50.32 -11.81 -4.43
N ALA A 74 50.74 -11.97 -5.69
CA ALA A 74 50.12 -11.28 -6.83
C ALA A 74 48.66 -11.72 -7.05
N VAL A 75 48.38 -13.03 -6.96
CA VAL A 75 47.02 -13.58 -7.12
C VAL A 75 46.11 -13.11 -5.99
N THR A 76 46.57 -13.17 -4.73
CA THR A 76 45.78 -12.72 -3.57
C THR A 76 45.50 -11.22 -3.66
N LEU A 77 46.50 -10.40 -3.97
CA LEU A 77 46.32 -8.95 -4.09
C LEU A 77 45.36 -8.60 -5.24
N ALA A 78 45.51 -9.23 -6.41
CA ALA A 78 44.57 -9.05 -7.52
C ALA A 78 43.14 -9.48 -7.16
N GLY A 79 42.98 -10.54 -6.35
CA GLY A 79 41.71 -10.99 -5.81
C GLY A 79 41.05 -9.96 -4.90
N VAL A 80 41.81 -9.39 -3.95
CA VAL A 80 41.34 -8.32 -3.05
C VAL A 80 40.94 -7.08 -3.85
N LEU A 81 41.75 -6.65 -4.83
CA LEU A 81 41.41 -5.49 -5.67
C LEU A 81 40.16 -5.77 -6.53
N LYS A 82 39.99 -6.97 -7.08
CA LYS A 82 38.75 -7.38 -7.79
C LYS A 82 37.54 -7.29 -6.85
N PHE A 83 37.68 -7.74 -5.60
CA PHE A 83 36.62 -7.62 -4.59
C PHE A 83 36.25 -6.16 -4.32
N VAL A 84 37.24 -5.28 -4.14
CA VAL A 84 37.02 -3.83 -3.95
C VAL A 84 36.33 -3.21 -5.18
N ILE A 85 36.78 -3.53 -6.39
CA ILE A 85 36.14 -3.08 -7.64
C ILE A 85 34.66 -3.51 -7.65
N ASN A 86 34.35 -4.76 -7.32
CA ASN A 86 32.98 -5.27 -7.29
C ASN A 86 32.10 -4.53 -6.26
N LEU A 87 32.61 -4.27 -5.05
CA LEU A 87 31.89 -3.47 -4.06
C LEU A 87 31.60 -2.05 -4.54
N MET A 88 32.58 -1.41 -5.18
CA MET A 88 32.39 -0.08 -5.76
C MET A 88 31.37 -0.08 -6.90
N GLN A 89 31.36 -1.10 -7.76
CA GLN A 89 30.37 -1.25 -8.83
C GLN A 89 28.94 -1.33 -8.27
N VAL A 90 28.72 -2.13 -7.22
CA VAL A 90 27.40 -2.24 -6.55
C VAL A 90 26.98 -0.89 -5.98
N SER A 91 27.88 -0.20 -5.27
CA SER A 91 27.58 1.11 -4.70
C SER A 91 27.23 2.16 -5.76
N ILE A 92 27.96 2.19 -6.88
CA ILE A 92 27.66 3.11 -8.01
C ILE A 92 26.30 2.79 -8.64
N GLY A 93 25.99 1.49 -8.82
CA GLY A 93 24.70 1.04 -9.36
C GLY A 93 23.52 1.46 -8.48
N GLU A 94 23.60 1.22 -7.17
CA GLU A 94 22.54 1.58 -6.21
C GLU A 94 22.36 3.10 -6.08
N ARG A 95 23.46 3.88 -6.08
CA ARG A 95 23.37 5.35 -6.10
C ARG A 95 22.65 5.87 -7.35
N ALA A 96 22.93 5.29 -8.51
CA ALA A 96 22.23 5.65 -9.75
C ALA A 96 20.75 5.24 -9.69
N LEU A 97 20.44 4.07 -9.13
CA LEU A 97 19.07 3.58 -8.96
C LEU A 97 18.24 4.50 -8.06
N LEU A 98 18.80 4.96 -6.94
CA LEU A 98 18.18 5.92 -6.03
C LEU A 98 17.76 7.19 -6.77
N VAL A 99 18.68 7.77 -7.55
CA VAL A 99 18.41 9.01 -8.32
C VAL A 99 17.35 8.78 -9.40
N ILE A 100 17.45 7.68 -10.15
CA ILE A 100 16.48 7.36 -11.21
C ILE A 100 15.09 7.16 -10.61
N ARG A 101 14.96 6.40 -9.52
CA ARG A 101 13.68 6.14 -8.85
C ARG A 101 13.05 7.42 -8.33
N ASN A 102 13.82 8.28 -7.64
CA ASN A 102 13.28 9.53 -7.11
C ASN A 102 12.72 10.42 -8.22
N ARG A 103 13.50 10.62 -9.30
CA ARG A 103 13.06 11.44 -10.43
C ARG A 103 11.93 10.82 -11.24
N LEU A 104 11.88 9.49 -11.34
CA LEU A 104 10.79 8.82 -12.03
C LEU A 104 9.50 8.89 -11.22
N TYR A 105 9.60 8.83 -9.89
CA TYR A 105 8.47 9.02 -8.99
C TYR A 105 7.93 10.45 -9.06
N GLU A 106 8.80 11.47 -9.00
CA GLU A 106 8.42 12.87 -9.23
C GLU A 106 7.74 13.05 -10.60
N HIS A 107 8.33 12.48 -11.66
CA HIS A 107 7.75 12.53 -13.00
C HIS A 107 6.39 11.81 -13.06
N LEU A 108 6.26 10.64 -12.43
CA LEU A 108 5.01 9.89 -12.33
C LEU A 108 3.91 10.78 -11.76
N LEU A 109 4.12 11.39 -10.59
CA LEU A 109 3.14 12.26 -9.92
C LEU A 109 2.72 13.47 -10.76
N SER A 110 3.59 13.92 -11.67
CA SER A 110 3.30 15.03 -12.58
C SER A 110 2.50 14.63 -13.84
N LEU A 111 2.28 13.34 -14.07
CA LEU A 111 1.59 12.86 -15.26
C LEU A 111 0.09 13.18 -15.24
N PRO A 112 -0.52 13.34 -16.42
CA PRO A 112 -1.95 13.62 -16.51
C PRO A 112 -2.82 12.48 -16.00
N VAL A 113 -4.00 12.81 -15.47
CA VAL A 113 -4.98 11.84 -14.92
C VAL A 113 -5.33 10.73 -15.93
N GLN A 114 -5.31 11.03 -17.23
CA GLN A 114 -5.57 10.05 -18.29
C GLN A 114 -4.56 8.89 -18.32
N PHE A 115 -3.31 9.13 -17.89
CA PHE A 115 -2.27 8.10 -17.80
C PHE A 115 -2.68 7.01 -16.80
N TYR A 116 -3.18 7.41 -15.63
CA TYR A 116 -3.59 6.51 -14.55
C TYR A 116 -4.85 5.72 -14.87
N ARG A 117 -5.76 6.27 -15.71
CA ARG A 117 -6.93 5.52 -16.19
C ARG A 117 -6.58 4.43 -17.20
N ARG A 118 -5.48 4.57 -17.94
CA ARG A 118 -5.08 3.64 -19.01
C ARG A 118 -4.01 2.63 -18.56
N THR A 119 -3.26 2.96 -17.53
CA THR A 119 -2.13 2.15 -17.06
C THR A 119 -2.50 1.52 -15.72
N SER A 120 -2.47 0.19 -15.64
CA SER A 120 -2.75 -0.48 -14.37
C SER A 120 -1.71 -0.12 -13.30
N PRO A 121 -2.11 0.09 -12.04
CA PRO A 121 -1.19 0.40 -10.94
C PRO A 121 -0.08 -0.66 -10.77
N GLY A 122 -0.41 -1.94 -10.93
CA GLY A 122 0.57 -3.03 -10.85
C GLY A 122 1.70 -2.94 -11.88
N ASN A 123 1.42 -2.42 -13.09
CA ASN A 123 2.47 -2.18 -14.09
C ASN A 123 3.41 -1.06 -13.65
N VAL A 124 2.88 0.02 -13.07
CA VAL A 124 3.67 1.15 -12.56
C VAL A 124 4.59 0.69 -11.43
N ILE A 125 4.05 -0.09 -10.48
CA ILE A 125 4.82 -0.65 -9.36
C ILE A 125 5.95 -1.56 -9.88
N SER A 126 5.63 -2.50 -10.78
CA SER A 126 6.63 -3.39 -11.38
C SER A 126 7.74 -2.61 -12.10
N TYR A 127 7.38 -1.56 -12.85
CA TYR A 127 8.37 -0.74 -13.52
C TYR A 127 9.33 -0.03 -12.57
N ILE A 128 8.84 0.57 -11.48
CA ILE A 128 9.66 1.35 -10.54
C ILE A 128 10.49 0.46 -9.61
N ILE A 129 9.92 -0.67 -9.18
CA ILE A 129 10.52 -1.53 -8.15
C ILE A 129 11.39 -2.62 -8.79
N THR A 130 10.82 -3.52 -9.59
CA THR A 130 11.49 -4.76 -10.00
C THR A 130 12.27 -4.62 -11.30
N GLU A 131 11.71 -3.95 -12.31
CA GLU A 131 12.27 -3.92 -13.67
C GLU A 131 13.54 -3.04 -13.81
N PHE A 132 13.79 -2.12 -12.87
CA PHE A 132 15.02 -1.30 -12.85
C PHE A 132 16.23 -1.98 -12.21
N ILE A 133 16.06 -3.06 -11.45
CA ILE A 133 17.19 -3.71 -10.74
C ILE A 133 18.30 -4.14 -11.75
N PRO A 134 17.99 -4.86 -12.85
CA PRO A 134 19.02 -5.22 -13.84
C PRO A 134 19.66 -4.01 -14.54
N VAL A 135 18.93 -2.90 -14.63
CA VAL A 135 19.43 -1.65 -15.21
C VAL A 135 20.49 -1.03 -14.29
N ALA A 136 20.25 -1.02 -12.98
CA ALA A 136 21.20 -0.54 -11.98
C ALA A 136 22.48 -1.37 -11.95
N THR A 137 22.35 -2.72 -11.98
CA THR A 137 23.52 -3.63 -12.06
C THR A 137 24.38 -3.32 -13.29
N PHE A 138 23.75 -3.07 -14.44
CA PHE A 138 24.47 -2.66 -15.65
C PHE A 138 25.20 -1.33 -15.47
N ILE A 139 24.55 -0.30 -14.89
CA ILE A 139 25.16 1.03 -14.68
C ILE A 139 26.43 0.93 -13.83
N GLY A 140 26.41 0.13 -12.76
CA GLY A 140 27.57 -0.11 -11.91
C GLY A 140 28.75 -0.77 -12.67
N GLN A 141 28.44 -1.74 -13.55
CA GLN A 141 29.44 -2.48 -14.32
C GLN A 141 29.90 -1.76 -15.60
N ALA A 142 29.18 -0.74 -16.07
CA ALA A 142 29.31 -0.17 -17.41
C ALA A 142 30.71 0.30 -17.80
N VAL A 143 31.51 0.80 -16.84
CA VAL A 143 32.90 1.23 -17.07
C VAL A 143 33.88 0.16 -16.63
N ALA A 144 33.70 -0.35 -15.42
CA ALA A 144 34.68 -1.21 -14.77
C ALA A 144 34.85 -2.55 -15.50
N MET A 145 33.75 -3.22 -15.86
CA MET A 145 33.82 -4.54 -16.50
C MET A 145 34.48 -4.50 -17.89
N PRO A 146 34.09 -3.59 -18.82
CA PRO A 146 34.80 -3.48 -20.09
C PRO A 146 36.26 -3.10 -19.91
N THR A 147 36.57 -2.17 -18.99
CA THR A 147 37.93 -1.68 -18.80
C THR A 147 38.84 -2.78 -18.26
N VAL A 148 38.45 -3.51 -17.21
CA VAL A 148 39.21 -4.66 -16.69
C VAL A 148 39.49 -5.66 -17.78
N ASN A 149 38.46 -6.03 -18.53
CA ASN A 149 38.56 -7.17 -19.43
C ASN A 149 39.24 -6.84 -20.76
N ILE A 150 39.01 -5.65 -21.33
CA ILE A 150 39.77 -5.20 -22.50
C ILE A 150 41.24 -5.04 -22.16
N LEU A 151 41.58 -4.42 -21.02
CA LEU A 151 42.97 -4.27 -20.61
C LEU A 151 43.63 -5.60 -20.27
N THR A 152 42.93 -6.51 -19.58
CA THR A 152 43.46 -7.87 -19.31
C THR A 152 43.67 -8.63 -20.61
N PHE A 153 42.71 -8.57 -21.55
CA PHE A 153 42.83 -9.23 -22.85
C PHE A 153 44.04 -8.71 -23.63
N LEU A 154 44.21 -7.39 -23.73
CA LEU A 154 45.34 -6.78 -24.42
C LEU A 154 46.68 -7.10 -23.73
N ALA A 155 46.73 -7.08 -22.40
CA ALA A 155 47.93 -7.39 -21.63
C ALA A 155 48.35 -8.86 -21.80
N MET A 156 47.40 -9.79 -21.77
CA MET A 156 47.67 -11.22 -22.01
C MET A 156 48.05 -11.50 -23.47
N ALA A 157 47.39 -10.85 -24.43
CA ALA A 157 47.76 -10.96 -25.85
C ALA A 157 49.17 -10.43 -26.10
N ALA A 158 49.53 -9.28 -25.53
CA ALA A 158 50.88 -8.72 -25.61
C ALA A 158 51.92 -9.65 -24.96
N TYR A 159 51.62 -10.22 -23.79
CA TYR A 159 52.47 -11.21 -23.13
C TYR A 159 52.70 -12.45 -24.00
N MET A 160 51.65 -12.99 -24.63
CA MET A 160 51.77 -14.13 -25.55
C MET A 160 52.62 -13.82 -26.79
N LEU A 161 52.44 -12.64 -27.39
CA LEU A 161 53.26 -12.21 -28.54
C LEU A 161 54.73 -12.02 -28.15
N HIS A 162 55.00 -11.57 -26.92
CA HIS A 162 56.35 -11.45 -26.38
C HIS A 162 57.03 -12.81 -26.18
N LEU A 163 56.27 -13.84 -25.75
CA LEU A 163 56.81 -15.19 -25.60
C LEU A 163 57.17 -15.84 -26.94
N ASN A 164 56.29 -15.76 -27.93
CA ASN A 164 56.52 -16.26 -29.29
C ASN A 164 55.51 -15.62 -30.26
N LEU A 165 56.02 -14.93 -31.28
CA LEU A 165 55.21 -14.19 -32.23
C LEU A 165 54.28 -15.07 -33.07
N THR A 166 54.73 -16.26 -33.51
CA THR A 166 53.94 -17.12 -34.41
C THR A 166 52.79 -17.80 -33.66
N ILE A 167 53.07 -18.41 -32.51
CA ILE A 167 52.05 -19.06 -31.67
C ILE A 167 51.05 -18.02 -31.12
N GLY A 168 51.55 -16.85 -30.69
CA GLY A 168 50.70 -15.76 -30.22
C GLY A 168 49.74 -15.22 -31.28
N LEU A 169 50.20 -15.01 -32.51
CA LEU A 169 49.35 -14.56 -33.63
C LEU A 169 48.24 -15.56 -33.96
N ILE A 170 48.57 -16.86 -33.99
CA ILE A 170 47.60 -17.92 -34.27
C ILE A 170 46.52 -17.97 -33.19
N ALA A 171 46.89 -17.84 -31.92
CA ALA A 171 45.95 -17.80 -30.81
C ALA A 171 45.00 -16.58 -30.89
N ILE A 172 45.51 -15.41 -31.26
CA ILE A 172 44.71 -14.19 -31.43
C ILE A 172 43.75 -14.31 -32.64
N LEU A 173 44.14 -15.02 -33.70
CA LEU A 173 43.35 -15.18 -34.93
C LEU A 173 42.00 -15.91 -34.71
N ILE A 174 41.86 -16.65 -33.61
CA ILE A 174 40.61 -17.34 -33.24
C ILE A 174 39.48 -16.33 -32.92
N TYR A 175 39.80 -15.22 -32.24
CA TYR A 175 38.81 -14.26 -31.75
C TYR A 175 38.10 -13.42 -32.85
N PRO A 176 38.76 -12.96 -33.94
CA PRO A 176 38.09 -12.32 -35.07
C PRO A 176 36.98 -13.18 -35.69
N VAL A 177 37.18 -14.49 -35.78
CA VAL A 177 36.15 -15.43 -36.28
C VAL A 177 34.95 -15.46 -35.33
N GLU A 178 35.23 -15.48 -34.02
CA GLU A 178 34.19 -15.45 -32.99
C GLU A 178 33.37 -14.14 -33.02
N ILE A 179 34.05 -12.99 -33.17
CA ILE A 179 33.42 -11.66 -33.34
C ILE A 179 32.47 -11.63 -34.54
N LEU A 180 32.73 -12.40 -35.60
CA LEU A 180 31.88 -12.42 -36.80
C LEU A 180 30.67 -13.35 -36.65
N VAL A 181 30.81 -14.46 -35.94
CA VAL A 181 29.75 -15.48 -35.76
C VAL A 181 28.74 -15.07 -34.69
N LEU A 182 29.19 -14.61 -33.53
CA LEU A 182 28.33 -14.39 -32.36
C LEU A 182 27.25 -13.32 -32.53
N PRO A 183 27.51 -12.14 -33.13
CA PRO A 183 26.50 -11.10 -33.30
C PRO A 183 25.28 -11.57 -34.10
N ARG A 184 25.47 -12.52 -35.02
CA ARG A 184 24.38 -13.11 -35.81
C ARG A 184 23.45 -13.93 -34.91
N ILE A 185 24.01 -14.79 -34.05
CA ILE A 185 23.23 -15.59 -33.09
C ILE A 185 22.55 -14.69 -32.06
N GLN A 186 23.25 -13.67 -31.56
CA GLN A 186 22.70 -12.70 -30.61
C GLN A 186 21.48 -11.93 -31.15
N LYS A 187 21.38 -11.70 -32.46
CA LYS A 187 20.18 -11.07 -33.06
C LYS A 187 18.92 -11.88 -32.80
N TYR A 188 19.01 -13.20 -32.82
CA TYR A 188 17.90 -14.10 -32.50
C TYR A 188 17.60 -14.09 -31.00
N PHE A 189 18.63 -14.11 -30.14
CA PHE A 189 18.47 -13.99 -28.69
C PHE A 189 17.68 -12.73 -28.30
N ARG A 190 18.03 -11.57 -28.88
CA ARG A 190 17.31 -10.30 -28.63
C ARG A 190 15.82 -10.38 -28.96
N ARG A 191 15.47 -11.02 -30.09
CA ARG A 191 14.07 -11.19 -30.50
C ARG A 191 13.32 -12.10 -29.52
N ALA A 192 13.96 -13.17 -29.04
CA ALA A 192 13.40 -14.08 -28.04
C ALA A 192 13.19 -13.40 -26.68
N SER A 193 14.20 -12.67 -26.18
CA SER A 193 14.15 -11.95 -24.89
C SER A 193 13.01 -10.92 -24.87
N ARG A 194 12.83 -10.15 -25.97
CA ARG A 194 11.69 -9.21 -26.11
C ARG A 194 10.33 -9.89 -26.04
N ARG A 195 10.18 -11.06 -26.68
CA ARG A 195 8.92 -11.83 -26.62
C ARG A 195 8.64 -12.28 -25.20
N ARG A 196 9.64 -12.84 -24.49
CA ARG A 196 9.50 -13.25 -23.09
C ARG A 196 8.99 -12.10 -22.22
N ILE A 197 9.68 -10.95 -22.26
CA ILE A 197 9.31 -9.77 -21.43
C ILE A 197 7.86 -9.34 -21.70
N LYS A 198 7.41 -9.32 -22.96
CA LYS A 198 6.04 -8.98 -23.32
C LYS A 198 5.01 -9.96 -22.76
N HIS A 199 5.29 -11.27 -22.77
CA HIS A 199 4.40 -12.27 -22.20
C HIS A 199 4.37 -12.18 -20.66
N THR A 200 5.51 -11.90 -20.01
CA THR A 200 5.57 -11.68 -18.56
C THR A 200 4.70 -10.50 -18.13
N GLN A 201 4.76 -9.37 -18.84
CA GLN A 201 3.92 -8.20 -18.52
C GLN A 201 2.43 -8.48 -18.74
N ARG A 202 2.07 -9.20 -19.82
CA ARG A 202 0.69 -9.63 -20.04
C ARG A 202 0.18 -10.53 -18.93
N LEU A 203 1.04 -11.41 -18.41
CA LEU A 203 0.70 -12.28 -17.29
C LEU A 203 0.41 -11.47 -16.03
N SER A 204 1.29 -10.53 -15.67
CA SER A 204 1.07 -9.62 -14.54
C SER A 204 -0.20 -8.77 -14.70
N GLY A 205 -0.45 -8.27 -15.92
CA GLY A 205 -1.66 -7.53 -16.25
C GLY A 205 -2.93 -8.35 -16.07
N LEU A 206 -2.94 -9.60 -16.58
CA LEU A 206 -4.09 -10.51 -16.43
C LEU A 206 -4.36 -10.84 -14.95
N VAL A 207 -3.31 -11.08 -14.16
CA VAL A 207 -3.47 -11.30 -12.71
C VAL A 207 -4.07 -10.08 -12.03
N GLY A 208 -3.57 -8.88 -12.36
CA GLY A 208 -4.13 -7.63 -11.83
C GLY A 208 -5.60 -7.41 -12.22
N GLU A 209 -5.98 -7.74 -13.46
CA GLU A 209 -7.36 -7.67 -13.95
C GLU A 209 -8.27 -8.67 -13.22
N ALA A 210 -7.85 -9.92 -13.09
CA ALA A 210 -8.62 -10.96 -12.41
C ALA A 210 -8.82 -10.67 -10.91
N VAL A 211 -7.79 -10.16 -10.22
CA VAL A 211 -7.88 -9.78 -8.80
C VAL A 211 -8.74 -8.52 -8.62
N SER A 212 -8.61 -7.53 -9.50
CA SER A 212 -9.45 -6.32 -9.44
C SER A 212 -10.91 -6.61 -9.76
N GLY A 213 -11.18 -7.59 -10.64
CA GLY A 213 -12.52 -8.02 -11.04
C GLY A 213 -13.00 -9.27 -10.31
N VAL A 214 -12.47 -9.57 -9.12
CA VAL A 214 -12.71 -10.85 -8.44
C VAL A 214 -14.20 -11.11 -8.17
N HIS A 215 -14.97 -10.04 -7.90
CA HIS A 215 -16.42 -10.13 -7.72
C HIS A 215 -17.13 -10.62 -8.99
N GLU A 216 -16.75 -10.13 -10.17
CA GLU A 216 -17.29 -10.62 -11.45
C GLU A 216 -16.89 -12.07 -11.70
N VAL A 217 -15.67 -12.45 -11.29
CA VAL A 217 -15.19 -13.82 -11.43
C VAL A 217 -16.01 -14.78 -10.58
N HIS A 218 -16.22 -14.46 -9.31
CA HIS A 218 -17.01 -15.28 -8.39
C HIS A 218 -18.49 -15.27 -8.72
N ALA A 219 -19.08 -14.09 -8.99
CA ALA A 219 -20.51 -13.96 -9.29
C ALA A 219 -20.93 -14.76 -10.53
N ASN A 220 -20.06 -14.81 -11.55
CA ASN A 220 -20.31 -15.57 -12.78
C ASN A 220 -19.69 -16.98 -12.76
N ALA A 221 -19.14 -17.44 -11.62
CA ALA A 221 -18.41 -18.70 -11.49
C ALA A 221 -17.37 -18.93 -12.62
N SER A 222 -16.73 -17.85 -13.09
CA SER A 222 -15.90 -17.86 -14.30
C SER A 222 -14.44 -18.24 -14.06
N ILE A 223 -14.13 -18.82 -12.90
CA ILE A 223 -12.80 -19.33 -12.54
C ILE A 223 -12.20 -20.25 -13.64
N PRO A 224 -12.95 -21.18 -14.27
CA PRO A 224 -12.41 -22.00 -15.36
C PRO A 224 -12.00 -21.19 -16.59
N LEU A 225 -12.74 -20.11 -16.91
CA LEU A 225 -12.45 -19.22 -18.03
C LEU A 225 -11.15 -18.44 -17.78
N GLU A 226 -11.00 -17.87 -16.58
CA GLU A 226 -9.78 -17.16 -16.20
C GLU A 226 -8.57 -18.09 -16.12
N LYS A 227 -8.75 -19.31 -15.61
CA LYS A 227 -7.70 -20.36 -15.64
C LYS A 227 -7.26 -20.68 -17.07
N ALA A 228 -8.19 -20.76 -18.03
CA ALA A 228 -7.87 -21.01 -19.43
C ALA A 228 -7.09 -19.84 -20.07
N ARG A 229 -7.51 -18.59 -19.79
CA ARG A 229 -6.80 -17.37 -20.23
C ARG A 229 -5.38 -17.32 -19.67
N PHE A 230 -5.24 -17.56 -18.36
CA PHE A 230 -3.95 -17.61 -17.69
C PHE A 230 -3.03 -18.67 -18.28
N SER A 231 -3.55 -19.90 -18.43
CA SER A 231 -2.80 -21.04 -18.98
C SER A 231 -2.30 -20.78 -20.41
N LYS A 232 -3.10 -20.11 -21.25
CA LYS A 232 -2.70 -19.74 -22.62
C LYS A 232 -1.48 -18.82 -22.63
N ILE A 233 -1.52 -17.74 -21.85
CA ILE A 233 -0.41 -16.78 -21.75
C ILE A 233 0.80 -17.43 -21.09
N LEU A 234 0.59 -18.25 -20.07
CA LEU A 234 1.65 -18.99 -19.38
C LEU A 234 2.39 -19.92 -20.34
N ASN A 235 1.68 -20.65 -21.21
CA ASN A 235 2.29 -21.52 -22.22
C ASN A 235 3.08 -20.73 -23.28
N GLU A 236 2.59 -19.58 -23.72
CA GLU A 236 3.35 -18.68 -24.61
C GLU A 236 4.64 -18.18 -23.94
N MET A 237 4.56 -17.80 -22.66
CA MET A 237 5.72 -17.39 -21.87
C MET A 237 6.72 -18.54 -21.71
N TYR A 238 6.24 -19.75 -21.42
CA TYR A 238 7.06 -20.96 -21.31
C TYR A 238 7.81 -21.23 -22.62
N LYS A 239 7.12 -21.28 -23.77
CA LYS A 239 7.73 -21.48 -25.09
C LYS A 239 8.77 -20.40 -25.40
N ALA A 240 8.46 -19.12 -25.10
CA ALA A 240 9.40 -18.03 -25.29
C ALA A 240 10.65 -18.17 -24.42
N THR A 241 10.50 -18.63 -23.17
CA THR A 241 11.58 -18.85 -22.22
C THR A 241 12.47 -20.02 -22.64
N VAL A 242 11.88 -21.15 -23.04
CA VAL A 242 12.61 -22.31 -23.56
C VAL A 242 13.40 -21.94 -24.80
N MET A 243 12.78 -21.25 -25.77
CA MET A 243 13.47 -20.80 -26.99
C MET A 243 14.63 -19.84 -26.67
N GLN A 244 14.42 -18.89 -25.75
CA GLN A 244 15.49 -17.98 -25.32
C GLN A 244 16.66 -18.74 -24.69
N ASN A 245 16.38 -19.67 -23.77
CA ASN A 245 17.41 -20.47 -23.12
C ASN A 245 18.11 -21.41 -24.10
N GLY A 246 17.40 -22.00 -25.06
CA GLY A 246 17.98 -22.77 -26.15
C GLY A 246 19.00 -21.97 -26.95
N ILE A 247 18.66 -20.73 -27.34
CA ILE A 247 19.61 -19.83 -28.03
C ILE A 247 20.78 -19.46 -27.10
N LYS A 248 20.53 -19.22 -25.81
CA LYS A 248 21.58 -18.95 -24.81
C LYS A 248 22.58 -20.11 -24.73
N PHE A 249 22.09 -21.36 -24.71
CA PHE A 249 22.93 -22.54 -24.69
C PHE A 249 23.68 -22.74 -26.01
N ALA A 250 23.06 -22.45 -27.16
CA ALA A 250 23.77 -22.45 -28.44
C ALA A 250 24.94 -21.46 -28.46
N ILE A 251 24.76 -20.25 -27.90
CA ILE A 251 25.86 -19.27 -27.74
C ILE A 251 26.96 -19.84 -26.85
N LYS A 252 26.61 -20.44 -25.70
CA LYS A 252 27.60 -21.08 -24.81
C LYS A 252 28.34 -22.24 -25.47
N PHE A 253 27.65 -23.05 -26.27
CA PHE A 253 28.25 -24.16 -27.00
C PHE A 253 29.28 -23.65 -28.02
N VAL A 254 28.91 -22.66 -28.84
CA VAL A 254 29.83 -22.04 -29.81
C VAL A 254 31.05 -21.44 -29.10
N ASN A 255 30.83 -20.74 -27.99
CA ASN A 255 31.92 -20.18 -27.18
C ASN A 255 32.87 -21.25 -26.63
N ASN A 256 32.33 -22.30 -26.00
CA ASN A 256 33.14 -23.41 -25.48
C ASN A 256 33.90 -24.15 -26.58
N PHE A 257 33.33 -24.28 -27.78
CA PHE A 257 34.02 -24.87 -28.93
C PHE A 257 35.26 -24.06 -29.33
N PHE A 258 35.15 -22.74 -29.42
CA PHE A 258 36.30 -21.87 -29.70
C PHE A 258 37.34 -21.87 -28.56
N MET A 259 36.90 -21.99 -27.30
CA MET A 259 37.80 -22.17 -26.16
C MET A 259 38.67 -23.42 -26.30
N SER A 260 38.09 -24.54 -26.74
CA SER A 260 38.82 -25.80 -26.92
C SER A 260 39.76 -25.79 -28.13
N LEU A 261 39.53 -24.94 -29.14
CA LEU A 261 40.42 -24.82 -30.30
C LEU A 261 41.79 -24.25 -29.94
N GLY A 262 41.90 -23.38 -28.93
CA GLY A 262 43.17 -22.79 -28.54
C GLY A 262 44.23 -23.78 -28.08
N PRO A 263 43.97 -24.57 -27.02
CA PRO A 263 44.88 -25.63 -26.58
C PRO A 263 45.16 -26.64 -27.70
N PHE A 264 44.16 -26.99 -28.50
CA PHE A 264 44.34 -27.88 -29.66
C PHE A 264 45.38 -27.32 -30.64
N VAL A 265 45.24 -26.05 -31.04
CA VAL A 265 46.20 -25.40 -31.94
C VAL A 265 47.56 -25.20 -31.28
N LEU A 266 47.61 -24.87 -29.99
CA LEU A 266 48.84 -24.78 -29.23
C LEU A 266 49.59 -26.12 -29.15
N PHE A 267 48.90 -27.24 -28.92
CA PHE A 267 49.54 -28.55 -28.91
C PHE A 267 50.02 -28.97 -30.30
N LEU A 268 49.24 -28.71 -31.34
CA LEU A 268 49.60 -29.05 -32.71
C LEU A 268 50.83 -28.24 -33.18
N VAL A 269 50.77 -26.92 -33.05
CA VAL A 269 51.82 -26.01 -33.55
C VAL A 269 52.97 -25.90 -32.55
N GLY A 270 52.67 -25.64 -31.27
CA GLY A 270 53.67 -25.56 -30.20
C GLY A 270 54.41 -26.88 -29.97
N GLY A 271 53.72 -28.02 -30.09
CA GLY A 271 54.36 -29.35 -30.08
C GLY A 271 55.33 -29.54 -31.23
N TYR A 272 54.97 -29.11 -32.45
CA TYR A 272 55.88 -29.11 -33.60
C TYR A 272 57.14 -28.27 -33.37
N TYR A 273 56.99 -27.05 -32.82
CA TYR A 273 58.15 -26.20 -32.47
C TYR A 273 59.00 -26.75 -31.33
N ALA A 274 58.39 -27.44 -30.36
CA ALA A 274 59.10 -28.09 -29.26
C ALA A 274 59.95 -29.28 -29.76
N ILE A 275 59.42 -30.09 -30.67
CA ILE A 275 60.16 -31.21 -31.29
C ILE A 275 61.38 -30.69 -32.06
N ASN A 276 61.26 -29.53 -32.72
CA ASN A 276 62.37 -28.89 -33.44
C ASN A 276 63.36 -28.12 -32.53
N GLY A 277 63.17 -28.15 -31.21
CA GLY A 277 64.06 -27.49 -30.25
C GLY A 277 63.96 -25.95 -30.19
N HIS A 278 62.90 -25.37 -30.75
CA HIS A 278 62.69 -23.92 -30.80
C HIS A 278 61.80 -23.37 -29.68
N LEU A 279 61.31 -24.24 -28.79
CA LEU A 279 60.39 -23.86 -27.72
C LEU A 279 60.62 -24.69 -26.45
N ASP A 280 60.89 -24.02 -25.33
CA ASP A 280 61.06 -24.67 -24.04
C ASP A 280 59.74 -25.24 -23.49
N VAL A 281 59.82 -26.33 -22.73
CA VAL A 281 58.66 -26.96 -22.09
C VAL A 281 57.94 -25.99 -21.15
N GLY A 282 58.67 -25.19 -20.37
CA GLY A 282 58.06 -24.18 -19.49
C GLY A 282 57.38 -23.03 -20.25
N SER A 283 57.83 -22.73 -21.48
CA SER A 283 57.15 -21.76 -22.35
C SER A 283 55.81 -22.29 -22.85
N ILE A 284 55.67 -23.59 -23.15
CA ILE A 284 54.37 -24.21 -23.49
C ILE A 284 53.39 -24.10 -22.32
N VAL A 285 53.84 -24.38 -21.10
CA VAL A 285 52.99 -24.28 -19.90
C VAL A 285 52.57 -22.84 -19.65
N ALA A 286 53.50 -21.88 -19.77
CA ALA A 286 53.20 -20.45 -19.68
C ALA A 286 52.22 -19.99 -20.77
N PHE A 287 52.35 -20.51 -22.00
CA PHE A 287 51.41 -20.27 -23.10
C PHE A 287 50.02 -20.83 -22.80
N MET A 288 49.93 -22.06 -22.26
CA MET A 288 48.66 -22.67 -21.89
C MET A 288 47.95 -21.86 -20.80
N SER A 289 48.69 -21.43 -19.78
CA SER A 289 48.18 -20.57 -18.70
C SER A 289 47.74 -19.20 -19.20
N ALA A 290 48.57 -18.54 -20.02
CA ALA A 290 48.22 -17.26 -20.63
C ALA A 290 47.01 -17.37 -21.56
N PHE A 291 46.90 -18.44 -22.34
CA PHE A 291 45.75 -18.69 -23.20
C PHE A 291 44.45 -18.88 -22.40
N GLN A 292 44.47 -19.70 -21.35
CA GLN A 292 43.31 -19.87 -20.45
C GLN A 292 42.90 -18.52 -19.83
N LYS A 293 43.88 -17.72 -19.37
CA LYS A 293 43.62 -16.39 -18.81
C LYS A 293 43.21 -15.34 -19.85
N LEU A 294 43.50 -15.54 -21.13
CA LEU A 294 43.04 -14.69 -22.24
C LEU A 294 41.55 -14.92 -22.56
N TYR A 295 41.05 -16.12 -22.32
CA TYR A 295 39.65 -16.50 -22.57
C TYR A 295 38.67 -15.88 -21.56
N ASP A 296 39.00 -15.85 -20.28
CA ASP A 296 38.09 -15.33 -19.24
C ASP A 296 37.64 -13.87 -19.50
N PRO A 297 38.53 -12.91 -19.82
CA PRO A 297 38.14 -11.54 -20.15
C PRO A 297 37.20 -11.46 -21.35
N TRP A 298 37.44 -12.30 -22.36
CA TRP A 298 36.60 -12.36 -23.55
C TRP A 298 35.19 -12.86 -23.20
N LYS A 299 35.09 -13.94 -22.42
CA LYS A 299 33.83 -14.45 -21.89
C LYS A 299 33.09 -13.40 -21.05
N GLU A 300 33.78 -12.73 -20.13
CA GLU A 300 33.19 -11.69 -19.28
C GLU A 300 32.69 -10.49 -20.12
N LEU A 301 33.40 -10.10 -21.20
CA LEU A 301 32.94 -9.06 -22.14
C LEU A 301 31.65 -9.45 -22.87
N MET A 302 31.52 -10.72 -23.25
CA MET A 302 30.30 -11.21 -23.88
C MET A 302 29.12 -11.25 -22.91
N GLU A 303 29.33 -11.70 -21.69
CA GLU A 303 28.32 -11.68 -20.63
C GLU A 303 27.89 -10.23 -20.34
N PHE A 304 28.84 -9.30 -20.22
CA PHE A 304 28.58 -7.87 -20.10
C PHE A 304 27.73 -7.34 -21.27
N TRP A 305 28.06 -7.72 -22.51
CA TRP A 305 27.30 -7.30 -23.68
C TRP A 305 25.85 -7.82 -23.67
N GLN A 306 25.60 -9.02 -23.13
CA GLN A 306 24.24 -9.54 -22.92
C GLN A 306 23.48 -8.73 -21.87
N VAL A 307 24.12 -8.44 -20.74
CA VAL A 307 23.56 -7.59 -19.68
C VAL A 307 23.22 -6.20 -20.23
N TYR A 308 24.12 -5.59 -20.99
CA TYR A 308 23.87 -4.32 -21.68
C TYR A 308 22.64 -4.39 -22.59
N GLN A 309 22.53 -5.41 -23.43
CA GLN A 309 21.40 -5.55 -24.35
C GLN A 309 20.07 -5.70 -23.61
N ASP A 310 20.01 -6.57 -22.62
CA ASP A 310 18.79 -6.81 -21.83
C ASP A 310 18.41 -5.54 -21.05
N SER A 311 19.35 -4.87 -20.40
CA SER A 311 19.11 -3.64 -19.65
C SER A 311 18.74 -2.46 -20.54
N SER A 312 19.36 -2.32 -21.72
CA SER A 312 19.03 -1.27 -22.69
C SER A 312 17.60 -1.42 -23.25
N VAL A 313 17.16 -2.65 -23.51
CA VAL A 313 15.80 -2.93 -23.98
C VAL A 313 14.78 -2.62 -22.87
N ARG A 314 15.01 -3.11 -21.65
CA ARG A 314 14.13 -2.83 -20.49
C ARG A 314 14.04 -1.33 -20.23
N TYR A 315 15.18 -0.65 -20.12
CA TYR A 315 15.23 0.80 -19.90
C TYR A 315 14.44 1.59 -20.95
N LYS A 316 14.64 1.31 -22.24
CA LYS A 316 13.89 1.98 -23.32
C LYS A 316 12.39 1.73 -23.24
N GLN A 317 11.99 0.52 -22.86
CA GLN A 317 10.58 0.18 -22.71
C GLN A 317 9.96 0.94 -21.54
N ILE A 318 10.60 0.92 -20.37
CA ILE A 318 10.12 1.64 -19.18
C ILE A 318 10.02 3.13 -19.48
N MET A 319 11.08 3.75 -20.02
CA MET A 319 11.08 5.17 -20.33
C MET A 319 10.02 5.55 -21.36
N ARG A 320 9.70 4.66 -22.31
CA ARG A 320 8.63 4.89 -23.28
C ARG A 320 7.24 4.79 -22.66
N SER A 321 7.04 3.89 -21.68
CA SER A 321 5.78 3.78 -20.95
C SER A 321 5.45 5.05 -20.15
N PHE A 322 6.47 5.76 -19.65
CA PHE A 322 6.30 7.00 -18.91
C PHE A 322 6.51 8.28 -19.75
N ASP A 323 6.69 8.18 -21.08
CA ASP A 323 7.00 9.30 -22.00
C ASP A 323 5.79 10.18 -22.31
N HIS A 324 5.08 10.59 -21.26
CA HIS A 324 4.03 11.59 -21.27
C HIS A 324 4.60 12.91 -20.73
N ALA A 325 4.24 14.02 -21.35
CA ALA A 325 4.57 15.34 -20.84
C ALA A 325 3.57 15.71 -19.72
N PRO A 326 4.03 16.34 -18.63
CA PRO A 326 3.12 16.95 -17.66
C PRO A 326 2.20 17.95 -18.35
N GLU A 327 0.90 17.93 -18.04
CA GLU A 327 -0.07 18.86 -18.62
C GLU A 327 0.08 20.29 -18.07
N PHE A 328 0.53 20.40 -16.82
CA PHE A 328 0.63 21.64 -16.05
C PHE A 328 1.98 21.74 -15.33
N ALA A 329 2.42 22.96 -15.06
CA ALA A 329 3.60 23.22 -14.25
C ALA A 329 3.38 22.77 -12.80
N GLN A 330 4.34 22.04 -12.24
CA GLN A 330 4.22 21.44 -10.89
C GLN A 330 4.68 22.37 -9.78
N THR A 331 5.64 23.24 -10.08
CA THR A 331 6.23 24.19 -9.14
C THR A 331 6.18 25.59 -9.72
N VAL A 332 6.24 26.57 -8.82
CA VAL A 332 6.35 27.98 -9.18
C VAL A 332 7.82 28.37 -9.06
N GLU A 333 8.46 28.74 -10.18
CA GLU A 333 9.87 29.17 -10.18
C GLU A 333 9.97 30.69 -9.98
N GLY A 334 10.74 31.13 -8.98
CA GLY A 334 11.11 32.53 -8.81
C GLY A 334 10.02 33.48 -8.28
N ARG A 335 8.86 32.96 -7.82
CA ARG A 335 7.81 33.75 -7.16
C ARG A 335 6.98 32.89 -6.18
N ALA A 336 6.22 33.55 -5.31
CA ALA A 336 5.18 32.89 -4.51
C ALA A 336 3.92 32.58 -5.36
N PRO A 337 3.07 31.62 -4.94
CA PRO A 337 1.78 31.37 -5.56
C PRO A 337 0.92 32.63 -5.65
N TYR A 338 0.13 32.77 -6.72
CA TYR A 338 -0.80 33.90 -6.83
C TYR A 338 -1.94 33.78 -5.83
N THR A 339 -2.38 34.90 -5.25
CA THR A 339 -3.69 35.02 -4.58
C THR A 339 -4.68 35.59 -5.59
N LEU A 340 -5.60 34.75 -6.06
CA LEU A 340 -6.54 35.10 -7.13
C LEU A 340 -7.85 35.64 -6.55
N THR A 341 -8.52 36.52 -7.29
CA THR A 341 -9.93 36.81 -6.99
C THR A 341 -10.76 35.57 -7.33
N ASN A 342 -11.89 35.45 -6.65
CA ASN A 342 -12.82 34.31 -6.74
C ASN A 342 -13.76 34.40 -7.97
N ASP A 343 -13.48 35.28 -8.94
CA ASP A 343 -14.22 35.34 -10.20
C ASP A 343 -13.84 34.18 -11.13
N VAL A 344 -14.83 33.56 -11.78
CA VAL A 344 -14.63 32.47 -12.75
C VAL A 344 -15.29 32.83 -14.07
N GLU A 345 -14.50 32.81 -15.15
CA GLU A 345 -14.98 33.09 -16.51
C GLU A 345 -14.55 31.98 -17.47
N VAL A 346 -15.53 31.30 -18.05
CA VAL A 346 -15.38 30.26 -19.06
C VAL A 346 -15.82 30.84 -20.40
N ARG A 347 -14.95 30.80 -21.42
CA ARG A 347 -15.21 31.36 -22.76
C ARG A 347 -15.07 30.28 -23.83
N GLU A 348 -16.17 29.95 -24.50
CA GLU A 348 -16.23 29.03 -25.66
C GLU A 348 -15.48 27.70 -25.42
N LEU A 349 -15.55 27.18 -24.20
CA LEU A 349 -14.77 26.03 -23.75
C LEU A 349 -15.16 24.77 -24.52
N THR A 350 -14.16 24.09 -25.05
CA THR A 350 -14.34 22.84 -25.80
C THR A 350 -13.39 21.79 -25.25
N PHE A 351 -13.93 20.60 -24.94
CA PHE A 351 -13.15 19.46 -24.47
C PHE A 351 -13.50 18.22 -25.27
N VAL A 352 -12.48 17.65 -25.91
CA VAL A 352 -12.59 16.51 -26.82
C VAL A 352 -11.74 15.37 -26.31
N VAL A 353 -12.32 14.17 -26.24
CA VAL A 353 -11.64 12.94 -25.80
C VAL A 353 -11.56 11.93 -26.95
N GLY A 354 -10.41 11.26 -27.06
CA GLY A 354 -10.22 10.16 -28.01
C GLY A 354 -10.34 10.59 -29.48
N ASN A 355 -11.01 9.76 -30.29
CA ASN A 355 -11.25 10.01 -31.72
C ASN A 355 -12.44 10.98 -31.92
N ASN A 356 -12.35 12.21 -31.42
CA ASN A 356 -13.31 13.30 -31.63
C ASN A 356 -14.65 13.26 -30.83
N ILE A 357 -14.72 12.58 -29.69
CA ILE A 357 -15.91 12.67 -28.83
C ILE A 357 -15.87 14.00 -28.07
N LYS A 358 -16.75 14.93 -28.43
CA LYS A 358 -16.90 16.21 -27.73
C LYS A 358 -17.70 16.00 -26.44
N LEU A 359 -17.05 16.16 -25.29
CA LEU A 359 -17.73 16.13 -23.99
C LEU A 359 -18.18 17.52 -23.55
N LEU A 360 -17.51 18.58 -24.03
CA LEU A 360 -17.93 19.97 -23.91
C LEU A 360 -17.77 20.65 -25.28
N ASP A 361 -18.75 21.45 -25.68
CA ASP A 361 -18.77 22.12 -26.98
C ASP A 361 -19.19 23.58 -26.81
N ARG A 362 -18.20 24.50 -26.89
CA ARG A 362 -18.41 25.95 -26.81
C ARG A 362 -19.22 26.40 -25.59
N VAL A 363 -18.82 25.91 -24.41
CA VAL A 363 -19.45 26.28 -23.14
C VAL A 363 -18.95 27.66 -22.70
N SER A 364 -19.87 28.58 -22.44
CA SER A 364 -19.57 29.94 -21.98
C SER A 364 -20.34 30.23 -20.69
N LEU A 365 -19.61 30.54 -19.61
CA LEU A 365 -20.16 30.76 -18.28
C LEU A 365 -19.39 31.89 -17.60
N LYS A 366 -20.11 32.85 -17.01
CA LYS A 366 -19.53 33.90 -16.16
C LYS A 366 -20.11 33.82 -14.76
N VAL A 367 -19.22 33.87 -13.78
CA VAL A 367 -19.48 33.77 -12.35
C VAL A 367 -18.75 34.90 -11.65
N LYS A 368 -19.47 35.68 -10.84
CA LYS A 368 -18.86 36.71 -10.00
C LYS A 368 -18.36 36.12 -8.69
N GLY A 369 -17.33 36.74 -8.12
CA GLY A 369 -16.81 36.41 -6.81
C GLY A 369 -17.91 36.34 -5.74
N GLY A 370 -17.99 35.22 -5.02
CA GLY A 370 -18.94 35.00 -3.94
C GLY A 370 -20.30 34.44 -4.36
N GLU A 371 -20.54 34.22 -5.66
CA GLU A 371 -21.76 33.56 -6.15
C GLU A 371 -21.71 32.04 -5.97
N HIS A 372 -22.85 31.44 -5.64
CA HIS A 372 -23.02 30.00 -5.60
C HIS A 372 -23.77 29.51 -6.85
N ILE A 373 -23.17 28.57 -7.58
CA ILE A 373 -23.67 28.04 -8.85
C ILE A 373 -23.96 26.54 -8.75
N ALA A 374 -25.15 26.16 -9.18
CA ALA A 374 -25.54 24.78 -9.38
C ALA A 374 -25.36 24.37 -10.85
N LEU A 375 -24.57 23.33 -11.11
CA LEU A 375 -24.52 22.63 -12.40
C LEU A 375 -25.48 21.45 -12.36
N VAL A 376 -26.47 21.45 -13.25
CA VAL A 376 -27.47 20.38 -13.37
C VAL A 376 -27.58 19.87 -14.80
N GLY A 377 -28.03 18.63 -14.94
CA GLY A 377 -28.22 17.98 -16.23
C GLY A 377 -28.25 16.47 -16.08
N PHE A 378 -28.71 15.76 -17.11
CA PHE A 378 -28.69 14.30 -17.12
C PHE A 378 -27.25 13.77 -17.02
N SER A 379 -27.11 12.51 -16.60
CA SER A 379 -25.81 11.82 -16.61
C SER A 379 -25.21 11.86 -18.02
N GLY A 380 -23.91 12.19 -18.12
CA GLY A 380 -23.23 12.37 -19.40
C GLY A 380 -23.37 13.75 -20.06
N SER A 381 -24.14 14.68 -19.50
CA SER A 381 -24.33 16.03 -20.05
C SER A 381 -23.08 16.93 -20.05
N GLY A 382 -22.01 16.56 -19.34
CA GLY A 382 -20.75 17.30 -19.27
C GLY A 382 -20.50 18.06 -17.96
N LYS A 383 -21.44 18.03 -17.00
CA LYS A 383 -21.36 18.65 -15.66
C LYS A 383 -20.02 18.42 -14.93
N SER A 384 -19.70 17.17 -14.60
CA SER A 384 -18.44 16.84 -13.90
C SER A 384 -17.21 17.15 -14.76
N THR A 385 -17.31 17.00 -16.08
CA THR A 385 -16.22 17.37 -17.01
C THR A 385 -15.89 18.86 -16.96
N LEU A 386 -16.90 19.73 -16.91
CA LEU A 386 -16.73 21.17 -16.75
C LEU A 386 -16.06 21.50 -15.41
N ALA A 387 -16.56 20.90 -14.32
CA ALA A 387 -15.96 21.06 -12.99
C ALA A 387 -14.49 20.64 -12.96
N LEU A 388 -14.14 19.50 -13.57
CA LEU A 388 -12.76 19.01 -13.67
C LEU A 388 -11.84 19.92 -14.51
N CYS A 389 -12.37 20.57 -15.56
CA CYS A 389 -11.61 21.55 -16.33
C CYS A 389 -11.33 22.82 -15.51
N ILE A 390 -12.33 23.33 -14.78
CA ILE A 390 -12.17 24.51 -13.89
C ILE A 390 -11.21 24.19 -12.74
N ALA A 391 -11.26 22.98 -12.18
CA ALA A 391 -10.33 22.49 -11.16
C ALA A 391 -8.89 22.26 -11.68
N GLN A 392 -8.62 22.53 -12.96
CA GLN A 392 -7.33 22.25 -13.63
C GLN A 392 -6.93 20.77 -13.55
N LEU A 393 -7.88 19.83 -13.46
CA LEU A 393 -7.61 18.40 -13.49
C LEU A 393 -7.56 17.84 -14.92
N TYR A 394 -8.23 18.52 -15.86
CA TYR A 394 -8.11 18.29 -17.30
C TYR A 394 -7.69 19.54 -18.05
N ARG A 395 -6.76 19.38 -18.97
CA ARG A 395 -6.47 20.39 -19.98
C ARG A 395 -7.53 20.35 -21.09
N TYR A 396 -8.20 21.48 -21.31
CA TYR A 396 -9.20 21.64 -22.38
C TYR A 396 -8.54 21.76 -23.76
N THR A 397 -9.33 21.47 -24.81
CA THR A 397 -8.85 21.40 -26.21
C THR A 397 -8.99 22.74 -26.93
N GLY A 398 -9.94 23.59 -26.52
CA GLY A 398 -10.15 24.92 -27.07
C GLY A 398 -10.98 25.81 -26.13
N GLY A 399 -11.03 27.11 -26.43
CA GLY A 399 -11.58 28.13 -25.53
C GLY A 399 -10.58 28.51 -24.43
N SER A 400 -11.08 29.19 -23.40
CA SER A 400 -10.27 29.66 -22.28
C SER A 400 -11.05 29.61 -20.95
N ILE A 401 -10.36 29.38 -19.84
CA ILE A 401 -10.91 29.49 -18.48
C ILE A 401 -10.04 30.47 -17.71
N LEU A 402 -10.65 31.54 -17.20
CA LEU A 402 -9.98 32.54 -16.37
C LEU A 402 -10.48 32.44 -14.93
N ILE A 403 -9.54 32.41 -13.99
CA ILE A 403 -9.79 32.56 -12.55
C ILE A 403 -9.06 33.81 -12.08
N GLY A 404 -9.80 34.77 -11.51
CA GLY A 404 -9.27 36.08 -11.14
C GLY A 404 -8.51 36.78 -12.27
N GLY A 405 -8.98 36.61 -13.52
CA GLY A 405 -8.38 37.17 -14.72
C GLY A 405 -7.13 36.44 -15.24
N LYS A 406 -6.70 35.34 -14.62
CA LYS A 406 -5.56 34.51 -15.05
C LYS A 406 -6.02 33.23 -15.73
N GLU A 407 -5.35 32.85 -16.81
CA GLU A 407 -5.68 31.64 -17.58
C GLU A 407 -5.32 30.36 -16.81
N VAL A 408 -6.30 29.50 -16.57
CA VAL A 408 -6.14 28.26 -15.80
C VAL A 408 -5.12 27.31 -16.42
N SER A 409 -5.02 27.25 -17.75
CA SER A 409 -4.04 26.38 -18.41
C SER A 409 -2.57 26.82 -18.24
N GLU A 410 -2.33 28.08 -17.83
CA GLU A 410 -0.98 28.65 -17.62
C GLU A 410 -0.57 28.67 -16.15
N LEU A 411 -1.52 28.51 -15.22
CA LEU A 411 -1.26 28.47 -13.79
C LEU A 411 -0.49 27.21 -13.39
N ALA A 412 0.40 27.32 -12.39
CA ALA A 412 1.04 26.16 -11.80
C ALA A 412 0.12 25.47 -10.79
N LYS A 413 0.38 24.20 -10.46
CA LYS A 413 -0.39 23.45 -9.47
C LYS A 413 -0.48 24.15 -8.09
N PRO A 414 0.60 24.76 -7.57
CA PRO A 414 0.50 25.54 -6.33
C PRO A 414 -0.41 26.77 -6.44
N ASP A 415 -0.46 27.44 -7.60
CA ASP A 415 -1.38 28.57 -7.80
C ASP A 415 -2.85 28.11 -7.68
N MET A 416 -3.18 26.96 -8.26
CA MET A 416 -4.52 26.39 -8.14
C MET A 416 -4.79 25.88 -6.73
N SER A 417 -3.84 25.15 -6.14
CA SER A 417 -3.95 24.63 -4.78
C SER A 417 -4.12 25.76 -3.77
N PHE A 418 -3.50 26.93 -3.94
CA PHE A 418 -3.67 28.03 -3.01
C PHE A 418 -5.10 28.61 -3.00
N ASN A 419 -5.78 28.60 -4.15
CA ASN A 419 -7.05 29.32 -4.33
C ASN A 419 -8.29 28.43 -4.47
N LEU A 420 -8.11 27.12 -4.69
CA LEU A 420 -9.18 26.20 -5.02
C LEU A 420 -9.21 24.98 -4.10
N GLY A 421 -10.40 24.61 -3.63
CA GLY A 421 -10.69 23.32 -3.02
C GLY A 421 -11.68 22.52 -3.85
N MET A 422 -11.54 21.19 -3.85
CA MET A 422 -12.44 20.31 -4.56
C MET A 422 -12.79 19.08 -3.71
N VAL A 423 -14.08 18.75 -3.69
CA VAL A 423 -14.57 17.47 -3.18
C VAL A 423 -15.10 16.67 -4.37
N ALA A 424 -14.48 15.53 -4.64
CA ALA A 424 -14.87 14.62 -5.71
C ALA A 424 -16.05 13.72 -5.30
N GLN A 425 -16.75 13.16 -6.29
CA GLN A 425 -17.89 12.25 -6.10
C GLN A 425 -17.52 11.03 -5.23
N HIS A 426 -16.35 10.46 -5.49
CA HIS A 426 -15.74 9.40 -4.69
C HIS A 426 -14.42 9.92 -4.09
N PRO A 427 -14.45 10.49 -2.88
CA PRO A 427 -13.25 11.01 -2.26
C PRO A 427 -12.26 9.89 -1.96
N PHE A 428 -11.00 10.14 -2.28
CA PHE A 428 -9.90 9.28 -1.86
C PHE A 428 -9.45 9.64 -0.44
N ILE A 429 -9.28 8.59 0.38
CA ILE A 429 -8.74 8.64 1.74
C ILE A 429 -7.38 7.95 1.70
N PHE A 430 -6.37 8.60 2.26
CA PHE A 430 -5.01 8.07 2.36
C PHE A 430 -4.90 7.17 3.59
N ASP A 431 -4.00 6.19 3.51
CA ASP A 431 -3.66 5.33 4.66
C ASP A 431 -3.12 6.19 5.81
N GLY A 432 -3.51 5.86 7.05
CA GLY A 432 -3.15 6.58 8.27
C GLY A 432 -4.39 6.96 9.10
N THR A 433 -4.25 7.98 9.95
CA THR A 433 -5.32 8.38 10.87
C THR A 433 -6.35 9.31 10.24
N VAL A 434 -7.52 9.44 10.89
CA VAL A 434 -8.52 10.43 10.49
C VAL A 434 -7.94 11.84 10.56
N LYS A 435 -7.16 12.16 11.61
CA LYS A 435 -6.47 13.45 11.78
C LYS A 435 -5.58 13.78 10.58
N ALA A 436 -4.71 12.86 10.17
CA ALA A 436 -3.81 13.06 9.03
C ALA A 436 -4.60 13.35 7.73
N ASN A 437 -5.71 12.66 7.51
CA ASN A 437 -6.58 12.89 6.36
C ASN A 437 -7.31 14.25 6.40
N LEU A 438 -7.67 14.73 7.58
CA LEU A 438 -8.25 16.06 7.76
C LEU A 438 -7.23 17.17 7.50
N LEU A 439 -5.99 16.99 7.97
CA LEU A 439 -4.90 17.96 7.87
C LEU A 439 -4.20 17.97 6.50
N TYR A 440 -4.39 16.95 5.66
CA TYR A 440 -3.75 16.80 4.35
C TYR A 440 -3.74 18.08 3.50
N SER A 441 -4.88 18.77 3.40
CA SER A 441 -4.99 20.00 2.60
C SER A 441 -4.21 21.18 3.20
N CYS A 442 -4.08 21.20 4.53
CA CYS A 442 -3.37 22.23 5.26
C CYS A 442 -1.86 22.03 5.23
N GLU A 443 -1.40 20.79 5.39
CA GLU A 443 0.00 20.43 5.21
C GLU A 443 0.47 20.74 3.78
N ALA A 444 -0.36 20.41 2.79
CA ALA A 444 -0.07 20.74 1.39
C ALA A 444 0.02 22.26 1.15
N LEU A 445 -0.83 23.06 1.81
CA LEU A 445 -0.82 24.51 1.73
C LEU A 445 0.39 25.12 2.46
N ALA A 446 0.76 24.57 3.63
CA ALA A 446 1.92 24.98 4.42
C ALA A 446 3.24 24.80 3.66
N LEU A 447 3.39 23.66 2.96
CA LEU A 447 4.54 23.41 2.08
C LEU A 447 4.64 24.41 0.91
N GLN A 448 3.56 25.11 0.58
CA GLN A 448 3.48 26.12 -0.48
C GLN A 448 3.63 27.55 0.06
N GLY A 449 3.90 27.72 1.36
CA GLY A 449 4.03 29.02 2.03
C GLY A 449 2.69 29.67 2.41
N GLY A 450 1.57 28.94 2.32
CA GLY A 450 0.28 29.35 2.85
C GLY A 450 0.01 28.80 4.24
N SER A 451 -1.19 29.04 4.76
CA SER A 451 -1.64 28.48 6.03
C SER A 451 -3.16 28.33 6.04
N CYS A 452 -3.66 27.31 6.73
CA CYS A 452 -5.09 27.18 7.04
C CYS A 452 -5.50 28.02 8.26
N THR A 453 -4.53 28.41 9.09
CA THR A 453 -4.71 29.22 10.29
C THR A 453 -4.12 30.62 10.07
N GLU A 454 -4.71 31.63 10.71
CA GLU A 454 -4.16 32.99 10.65
C GLU A 454 -2.77 33.09 11.30
N SER A 455 -2.45 32.21 12.25
CA SER A 455 -1.17 32.17 12.96
C SER A 455 -0.04 31.44 12.21
N GLY A 456 -0.37 30.65 11.18
CA GLY A 456 0.64 29.81 10.49
C GLY A 456 0.94 28.48 11.18
N GLU A 457 0.29 28.20 12.31
CA GLU A 457 0.46 26.98 13.10
C GLU A 457 -0.52 25.88 12.67
N GLU A 458 -0.25 24.64 13.10
CA GLU A 458 -1.18 23.52 12.91
C GLU A 458 -2.56 23.85 13.53
N PRO A 459 -3.68 23.47 12.88
CA PRO A 459 -5.01 23.70 13.42
C PRO A 459 -5.16 23.14 14.84
N SER A 460 -5.67 23.97 15.75
CA SER A 460 -5.95 23.55 17.12
C SER A 460 -7.04 22.46 17.17
N LEU A 461 -7.05 21.68 18.24
CA LEU A 461 -8.09 20.67 18.49
C LEU A 461 -9.49 21.28 18.48
N ASP A 462 -9.68 22.45 19.10
CA ASP A 462 -10.97 23.17 19.10
C ASP A 462 -11.47 23.48 17.67
N MET A 463 -10.56 23.91 16.78
CA MET A 463 -10.91 24.16 15.38
C MET A 463 -11.30 22.87 14.66
N LEU A 464 -10.59 21.77 14.90
CA LEU A 464 -10.94 20.46 14.36
C LEU A 464 -12.28 19.97 14.89
N VAL A 465 -12.54 20.10 16.19
CA VAL A 465 -13.80 19.71 16.84
C VAL A 465 -14.98 20.49 16.26
N LYS A 466 -14.84 21.82 16.13
CA LYS A 466 -15.84 22.67 15.50
C LYS A 466 -16.15 22.25 14.06
N LEU A 467 -15.10 21.91 13.31
CA LEU A 467 -15.23 21.45 11.92
C LEU A 467 -15.94 20.09 11.81
N ILE A 468 -15.54 19.10 12.60
CA ILE A 468 -16.19 17.77 12.57
C ILE A 468 -17.64 17.85 13.03
N GLN A 469 -17.99 18.74 13.95
CA GLN A 469 -19.39 19.02 14.33
C GLN A 469 -20.17 19.61 13.16
N GLN A 470 -19.59 20.58 12.47
CA GLN A 470 -20.19 21.22 11.30
C GLN A 470 -20.51 20.21 10.20
N VAL A 471 -19.58 19.33 9.82
CA VAL A 471 -19.85 18.32 8.78
C VAL A 471 -20.66 17.11 9.27
N GLY A 472 -20.97 17.05 10.57
CA GLY A 472 -21.67 15.91 11.18
C GLY A 472 -20.83 14.65 11.32
N LEU A 473 -19.50 14.78 11.38
CA LEU A 473 -18.55 13.68 11.62
C LEU A 473 -18.29 13.45 13.12
N PHE A 474 -18.66 14.40 13.98
CA PHE A 474 -18.41 14.34 15.43
C PHE A 474 -18.85 13.02 16.07
N THR A 475 -20.07 12.55 15.78
CA THR A 475 -20.61 11.31 16.34
C THR A 475 -19.83 10.09 15.87
N ASP A 476 -19.35 10.10 14.61
CA ASP A 476 -18.49 9.05 14.08
C ASP A 476 -17.14 9.01 14.83
N ILE A 477 -16.50 10.17 15.03
CA ILE A 477 -15.23 10.27 15.78
C ILE A 477 -15.40 9.83 17.23
N LEU A 478 -16.48 10.26 17.88
CA LEU A 478 -16.79 9.85 19.23
C LEU A 478 -16.99 8.34 19.31
N ALA A 479 -17.71 7.74 18.36
CA ALA A 479 -17.88 6.28 18.31
C ALA A 479 -16.54 5.55 18.12
N PHE A 480 -15.64 6.05 17.27
CA PHE A 480 -14.29 5.49 17.13
C PHE A 480 -13.51 5.55 18.45
N ALA A 481 -13.53 6.70 19.12
CA ALA A 481 -12.90 6.87 20.42
C ALA A 481 -13.48 5.91 21.47
N LEU A 482 -14.80 5.84 21.56
CA LEU A 482 -15.51 5.03 22.55
C LEU A 482 -15.24 3.53 22.39
N ARG A 483 -14.97 3.07 21.15
CA ARG A 483 -14.59 1.67 20.85
C ARG A 483 -13.09 1.40 21.06
N THR A 484 -12.29 2.41 21.37
CA THR A 484 -10.84 2.28 21.59
C THR A 484 -10.55 1.77 23.00
N LYS A 485 -9.51 0.94 23.15
CA LYS A 485 -8.96 0.51 24.44
C LYS A 485 -7.77 1.40 24.80
N LEU A 486 -7.66 1.79 26.07
CA LEU A 486 -6.56 2.64 26.54
C LEU A 486 -5.39 1.79 27.05
N ASP A 487 -4.20 2.04 26.51
CA ASP A 487 -2.96 1.35 26.92
C ASP A 487 -2.60 1.58 28.39
N SER A 488 -1.96 0.59 29.01
CA SER A 488 -1.72 0.46 30.46
C SER A 488 -0.84 1.54 31.13
N GLY A 489 -0.31 2.50 30.36
CA GLY A 489 0.55 3.58 30.87
C GLY A 489 0.21 5.00 30.41
N THR A 490 -0.82 5.19 29.59
CA THR A 490 -1.17 6.49 29.01
C THR A 490 -2.48 7.06 29.58
N HIS A 491 -2.65 8.38 29.49
CA HIS A 491 -3.88 9.10 29.86
C HIS A 491 -4.40 8.85 31.28
N LEU A 492 -3.52 8.82 32.30
CA LEU A 492 -3.91 8.64 33.71
C LEU A 492 -5.01 9.62 34.17
N GLY A 493 -4.95 10.88 33.75
CA GLY A 493 -5.98 11.88 34.05
C GLY A 493 -7.33 11.58 33.39
N LEU A 494 -7.34 11.07 32.14
CA LEU A 494 -8.57 10.67 31.46
C LEU A 494 -9.22 9.46 32.15
N ARG A 495 -8.42 8.48 32.58
CA ARG A 495 -8.94 7.30 33.31
C ARG A 495 -9.70 7.71 34.56
N GLN A 496 -9.18 8.66 35.34
CA GLN A 496 -9.88 9.18 36.51
C GLN A 496 -11.20 9.88 36.14
N LYS A 497 -11.20 10.69 35.08
CA LYS A 497 -12.42 11.34 34.57
C LYS A 497 -13.45 10.33 34.04
N ILE A 498 -13.02 9.25 33.40
CA ILE A 498 -13.89 8.13 32.98
C ILE A 498 -14.51 7.45 34.20
N LEU A 499 -13.75 7.24 35.27
CA LEU A 499 -14.28 6.66 36.52
C LEU A 499 -15.27 7.60 37.22
N GLN A 500 -15.08 8.92 37.11
CA GLN A 500 -16.06 9.89 37.58
C GLN A 500 -17.35 9.85 36.76
N ALA A 501 -17.23 9.84 35.42
CA ALA A 501 -18.38 9.66 34.53
C ALA A 501 -19.13 8.35 34.81
N ARG A 502 -18.39 7.25 35.07
CA ARG A 502 -18.99 5.96 35.46
C ARG A 502 -19.90 6.08 36.68
N LYS A 503 -19.49 6.81 37.71
CA LYS A 503 -20.29 6.98 38.93
C LYS A 503 -21.65 7.60 38.62
N GLU A 504 -21.72 8.57 37.71
CA GLU A 504 -22.98 9.18 37.30
C GLU A 504 -23.93 8.18 36.62
N PHE A 505 -23.39 7.24 35.84
CA PHE A 505 -24.19 6.16 35.25
C PHE A 505 -24.63 5.12 36.30
N GLN A 506 -23.79 4.83 37.29
CA GLN A 506 -24.10 3.88 38.36
C GLN A 506 -25.10 4.37 39.40
N GLU A 507 -25.42 5.68 39.45
CA GLU A 507 -26.54 6.21 40.24
C GLU A 507 -27.90 5.65 39.77
N GLY A 508 -27.95 5.04 38.57
CA GLY A 508 -29.08 4.24 38.11
C GLY A 508 -30.39 5.02 38.05
N LYS A 509 -31.47 4.47 38.63
CA LYS A 509 -32.82 5.07 38.60
C LYS A 509 -32.95 6.36 39.42
N ASP A 510 -32.02 6.59 40.33
CA ASP A 510 -32.01 7.75 41.22
C ASP A 510 -31.06 8.86 40.70
N GLY A 511 -30.35 8.59 39.59
CA GLY A 511 -29.36 9.47 38.99
C GLY A 511 -29.86 10.29 37.80
N MET A 512 -28.95 11.08 37.24
CA MET A 512 -29.22 11.98 36.10
C MET A 512 -29.60 11.23 34.80
N PHE A 513 -29.19 9.97 34.66
CA PHE A 513 -29.37 9.14 33.46
C PHE A 513 -30.34 7.97 33.67
N ALA A 514 -31.31 8.16 34.57
CA ALA A 514 -32.33 7.16 34.92
C ALA A 514 -33.16 6.68 33.72
N ASP A 515 -33.28 7.51 32.68
CA ASP A 515 -34.02 7.22 31.44
C ASP A 515 -33.43 6.08 30.62
N ILE A 516 -32.11 5.92 30.65
CA ILE A 516 -31.41 4.83 29.95
C ILE A 516 -31.00 3.68 30.87
N ALA A 517 -31.09 3.86 32.20
CA ALA A 517 -30.68 2.86 33.19
C ALA A 517 -31.43 1.52 33.04
N ASP A 518 -32.70 1.55 32.62
CA ASP A 518 -33.51 0.34 32.38
C ASP A 518 -33.02 -0.50 31.19
N TYR A 519 -32.20 0.07 30.31
CA TYR A 519 -31.65 -0.60 29.14
C TYR A 519 -30.19 -1.04 29.31
N ILE A 520 -29.59 -0.75 30.46
CA ILE A 520 -28.23 -1.16 30.79
C ILE A 520 -28.31 -2.17 31.94
N GLU A 521 -27.71 -3.33 31.76
CA GLU A 521 -27.41 -4.23 32.87
C GLU A 521 -26.06 -3.85 33.46
N PHE A 522 -26.07 -3.14 34.58
CA PHE A 522 -24.87 -2.77 35.30
C PHE A 522 -24.18 -3.99 35.91
N PHE A 523 -22.85 -3.98 35.93
CA PHE A 523 -22.09 -5.03 36.58
C PHE A 523 -22.21 -4.91 38.09
N ASP A 524 -22.71 -5.99 38.71
CA ASP A 524 -22.90 -6.10 40.14
C ASP A 524 -22.31 -7.43 40.65
N MET A 525 -21.46 -7.32 41.66
CA MET A 525 -20.75 -8.44 42.25
C MET A 525 -21.69 -9.39 43.00
N ASP A 526 -22.79 -8.85 43.55
CA ASP A 526 -23.73 -9.58 44.40
C ASP A 526 -24.95 -10.13 43.61
N SER A 527 -25.03 -9.88 42.29
CA SER A 527 -26.06 -10.41 41.43
C SER A 527 -25.52 -11.01 40.11
N TYR A 528 -26.30 -11.92 39.52
CA TYR A 528 -25.90 -12.58 38.26
C TYR A 528 -26.20 -11.66 37.07
N CYS A 529 -25.20 -11.37 36.24
CA CYS A 529 -25.34 -10.51 35.06
C CYS A 529 -25.75 -11.37 33.85
N HIS A 530 -26.95 -11.18 33.33
CA HIS A 530 -27.53 -12.01 32.27
C HIS A 530 -26.93 -11.74 30.88
N TYR A 531 -26.35 -10.56 30.67
CA TYR A 531 -25.69 -10.15 29.43
C TYR A 531 -24.16 -10.31 29.48
N LEU A 532 -23.63 -10.97 30.54
CA LEU A 532 -22.28 -11.51 30.58
C LEU A 532 -22.34 -13.01 30.32
N SER A 533 -21.28 -13.55 29.73
CA SER A 533 -21.16 -15.00 29.58
C SER A 533 -21.06 -15.68 30.93
N VAL A 534 -21.32 -17.00 30.98
CA VAL A 534 -21.15 -17.76 32.22
C VAL A 534 -19.69 -17.69 32.71
N ALA A 535 -18.71 -17.71 31.79
CA ALA A 535 -17.30 -17.52 32.14
C ALA A 535 -17.02 -16.13 32.74
N GLU A 536 -17.51 -15.07 32.09
CA GLU A 536 -17.36 -13.70 32.58
C GLU A 536 -18.07 -13.51 33.93
N ASN A 537 -19.20 -14.19 34.16
CA ASN A 537 -19.87 -14.17 35.46
C ASN A 537 -19.08 -14.89 36.55
N ILE A 538 -18.45 -16.03 36.26
CA ILE A 538 -17.63 -16.75 37.23
C ILE A 538 -16.36 -15.95 37.55
N ALA A 539 -15.68 -15.46 36.52
CA ALA A 539 -14.45 -14.70 36.67
C ALA A 539 -14.68 -13.30 37.24
N PHE A 540 -15.85 -12.71 36.94
CA PHE A 540 -16.21 -11.32 37.22
C PHE A 540 -15.08 -10.34 36.93
N GLY A 541 -14.46 -10.52 35.77
CA GLY A 541 -13.23 -9.88 35.37
C GLY A 541 -12.81 -10.30 33.98
N ALA A 542 -11.87 -9.57 33.42
CA ALA A 542 -11.30 -9.85 32.11
C ALA A 542 -9.89 -10.42 32.25
N ALA A 543 -9.60 -11.48 31.50
CA ALA A 543 -8.26 -12.04 31.42
C ALA A 543 -7.29 -11.06 30.74
N VAL A 544 -6.07 -10.99 31.25
CA VAL A 544 -4.96 -10.23 30.65
C VAL A 544 -4.18 -11.08 29.66
N ALA A 545 -4.10 -12.40 29.91
CA ALA A 545 -3.40 -13.34 29.07
C ALA A 545 -4.39 -14.12 28.18
N GLU A 546 -4.08 -14.27 26.89
CA GLU A 546 -4.93 -14.96 25.90
C GLU A 546 -5.28 -16.39 26.33
N ASP A 547 -4.36 -17.02 27.06
CA ASP A 547 -4.48 -18.41 27.46
C ASP A 547 -5.39 -18.62 28.69
N TYR A 548 -5.93 -17.53 29.25
CA TYR A 548 -6.94 -17.49 30.32
C TYR A 548 -8.25 -16.80 29.88
N ASP A 549 -8.39 -16.50 28.59
CA ASP A 549 -9.63 -15.94 28.05
C ASP A 549 -10.82 -16.90 28.19
N GLN A 550 -12.02 -16.43 27.86
CA GLN A 550 -13.25 -17.22 27.95
C GLN A 550 -13.20 -18.51 27.13
N GLU A 551 -12.47 -18.53 26.01
CA GLU A 551 -12.37 -19.71 25.16
C GLU A 551 -11.45 -20.77 25.73
N HIS A 552 -10.39 -20.39 26.45
CA HIS A 552 -9.35 -21.31 26.92
C HIS A 552 -9.42 -21.61 28.42
N LEU A 553 -10.26 -20.92 29.19
CA LEU A 553 -10.34 -21.08 30.65
C LEU A 553 -10.65 -22.52 31.08
N HIS A 554 -11.45 -23.25 30.29
CA HIS A 554 -11.80 -24.65 30.53
C HIS A 554 -10.61 -25.63 30.43
N LEU A 555 -9.50 -25.23 29.81
CA LEU A 555 -8.28 -26.03 29.70
C LEU A 555 -7.40 -25.96 30.95
N ARG A 556 -7.75 -25.10 31.92
CA ARG A 556 -6.92 -24.85 33.11
C ARG A 556 -7.27 -25.82 34.24
N PRO A 557 -6.33 -26.69 34.68
CA PRO A 557 -6.63 -27.68 35.73
C PRO A 557 -7.14 -27.05 37.03
N LYS A 558 -6.53 -25.93 37.46
CA LYS A 558 -6.96 -25.20 38.65
C LYS A 558 -8.37 -24.60 38.53
N PHE A 559 -8.78 -24.24 37.32
CA PHE A 559 -10.15 -23.77 37.07
C PHE A 559 -11.14 -24.93 37.16
N ILE A 560 -10.81 -26.08 36.59
CA ILE A 560 -11.61 -27.32 36.72
C ILE A 560 -11.80 -27.68 38.20
N GLU A 561 -10.72 -27.71 38.98
CA GLU A 561 -10.78 -27.97 40.43
C GLU A 561 -11.68 -26.96 41.16
N PHE A 562 -11.65 -25.69 40.76
CA PHE A 562 -12.54 -24.66 41.29
C PHE A 562 -14.01 -24.94 40.95
N LEU A 563 -14.31 -25.29 39.69
CA LEU A 563 -15.67 -25.62 39.25
C LEU A 563 -16.24 -26.83 40.01
N GLU A 564 -15.41 -27.84 40.25
CA GLU A 564 -15.79 -29.03 41.04
C GLU A 564 -16.03 -28.68 42.50
N TYR A 565 -15.12 -27.92 43.12
CA TYR A 565 -15.22 -27.53 44.52
C TYR A 565 -16.50 -26.76 44.85
N HIS A 566 -16.95 -25.87 43.95
CA HIS A 566 -18.19 -25.10 44.12
C HIS A 566 -19.44 -25.80 43.57
N GLY A 567 -19.30 -27.01 43.03
CA GLY A 567 -20.40 -27.78 42.44
C GLY A 567 -20.99 -27.13 41.18
N LEU A 568 -20.19 -26.36 40.43
CA LEU A 568 -20.58 -25.73 39.17
C LEU A 568 -20.43 -26.68 37.98
N MET A 569 -19.48 -27.62 38.05
CA MET A 569 -19.12 -28.52 36.95
C MET A 569 -20.32 -29.29 36.40
N ALA A 570 -21.09 -29.97 37.26
CA ALA A 570 -22.23 -30.79 36.82
C ALA A 570 -23.31 -29.97 36.09
N HIS A 571 -23.55 -28.72 36.53
CA HIS A 571 -24.51 -27.83 35.89
C HIS A 571 -24.01 -27.32 34.53
N LEU A 572 -22.71 -27.01 34.42
CA LEU A 572 -22.10 -26.58 33.16
C LEU A 572 -22.12 -27.69 32.10
N ILE A 573 -21.84 -28.94 32.50
CA ILE A 573 -21.92 -30.09 31.60
C ILE A 573 -23.35 -30.23 31.05
N VAL A 574 -24.36 -30.25 31.92
CA VAL A 574 -25.77 -30.34 31.51
C VAL A 574 -26.18 -29.18 30.59
N LEU A 575 -25.75 -27.96 30.91
CA LEU A 575 -26.02 -26.78 30.09
C LEU A 575 -25.39 -26.91 28.70
N GLY A 576 -24.11 -27.30 28.62
CA GLY A 576 -23.40 -27.46 27.36
C GLY A 576 -23.97 -28.59 26.50
N GLU A 577 -24.32 -29.73 27.09
CA GLU A 577 -24.99 -30.83 26.38
C GLU A 577 -26.35 -30.40 25.81
N THR A 578 -27.13 -29.67 26.61
CA THR A 578 -28.44 -29.16 26.21
C THR A 578 -28.33 -28.16 25.07
N LEU A 579 -27.38 -27.22 25.16
CA LEU A 579 -27.11 -26.24 24.11
C LEU A 579 -26.64 -26.91 22.82
N ALA A 580 -25.72 -27.88 22.92
CA ALA A 580 -25.21 -28.59 21.76
C ALA A 580 -26.36 -29.28 21.00
N ARG A 581 -27.23 -30.03 21.68
CA ARG A 581 -28.38 -30.70 21.06
C ARG A 581 -29.39 -29.70 20.47
N LEU A 582 -29.88 -28.76 21.28
CA LEU A 582 -30.93 -27.82 20.85
C LEU A 582 -30.49 -26.98 19.66
N VAL A 583 -29.29 -26.40 19.70
CA VAL A 583 -28.81 -25.51 18.65
C VAL A 583 -28.59 -26.29 17.35
N THR A 584 -28.04 -27.51 17.42
CA THR A 584 -27.85 -28.33 16.21
C THR A 584 -29.15 -28.87 15.63
N ASP A 585 -30.13 -29.18 16.48
CA ASP A 585 -31.46 -29.62 16.06
C ASP A 585 -32.26 -28.49 15.40
N GLU A 586 -32.17 -27.27 15.94
CA GLU A 586 -32.84 -26.09 15.40
C GLU A 586 -32.24 -25.65 14.05
N LEU A 587 -30.90 -25.65 13.93
CA LEU A 587 -30.19 -25.17 12.74
C LEU A 587 -30.06 -26.22 11.63
N GLY A 588 -30.11 -27.52 11.97
CA GLY A 588 -30.02 -28.61 11.01
C GLY A 588 -28.63 -28.77 10.36
N PRO A 589 -28.49 -29.58 9.29
CA PRO A 589 -27.18 -29.96 8.76
C PRO A 589 -26.48 -28.89 7.90
N GLU A 590 -27.24 -28.00 7.26
CA GLU A 590 -26.69 -26.91 6.42
C GLU A 590 -27.45 -25.59 6.69
N PRO A 591 -27.21 -24.96 7.86
CA PRO A 591 -27.85 -23.68 8.19
C PRO A 591 -27.36 -22.52 7.32
N GLU A 592 -28.28 -21.59 7.01
CA GLU A 592 -27.95 -20.33 6.37
C GLU A 592 -27.14 -19.42 7.31
N MET A 593 -26.33 -18.52 6.75
CA MET A 593 -25.44 -17.65 7.54
C MET A 593 -26.21 -16.74 8.52
N GLU A 594 -27.42 -16.33 8.16
CA GLU A 594 -28.30 -15.50 9.00
C GLU A 594 -28.76 -16.24 10.27
N ALA A 595 -28.83 -17.58 10.24
CA ALA A 595 -29.28 -18.40 11.35
C ALA A 595 -28.27 -18.48 12.51
N PHE A 596 -27.02 -18.05 12.29
CA PHE A 596 -25.99 -17.96 13.34
C PHE A 596 -26.03 -16.64 14.12
N THR A 597 -26.95 -15.73 13.80
CA THR A 597 -27.13 -14.49 14.57
C THR A 597 -27.59 -14.84 15.99
N ASP A 598 -26.90 -14.34 17.00
CA ASP A 598 -27.13 -14.67 18.43
C ASP A 598 -27.05 -16.17 18.76
N CYS A 599 -26.26 -16.93 17.97
CA CYS A 599 -26.00 -18.34 18.21
C CYS A 599 -24.77 -18.52 19.14
N PRO A 600 -24.86 -19.37 20.18
CA PRO A 600 -23.72 -19.67 21.05
C PRO A 600 -22.60 -20.46 20.36
N ILE A 601 -22.87 -21.07 19.20
CA ILE A 601 -21.90 -21.89 18.45
C ILE A 601 -21.37 -21.10 17.24
N PRO A 602 -20.04 -20.86 17.15
CA PRO A 602 -19.44 -20.22 15.98
C PRO A 602 -19.63 -21.04 14.71
N ILE A 603 -19.84 -20.38 13.57
CA ILE A 603 -20.05 -21.03 12.27
C ILE A 603 -18.90 -21.96 11.86
N THR A 604 -17.66 -21.62 12.26
CA THR A 604 -16.45 -22.40 11.98
C THR A 604 -16.41 -23.72 12.76
N GLU A 605 -17.02 -23.73 13.95
CA GLU A 605 -17.00 -24.87 14.89
C GLU A 605 -18.30 -25.68 14.84
N TYR A 606 -19.32 -25.21 14.10
CA TYR A 606 -20.63 -25.85 14.02
C TYR A 606 -20.56 -27.34 13.63
N GLY A 607 -19.70 -27.69 12.68
CA GLY A 607 -19.53 -29.09 12.26
C GLY A 607 -18.94 -30.00 13.33
N GLU A 608 -18.20 -29.47 14.29
CA GLU A 608 -17.68 -30.23 15.44
C GLU A 608 -18.78 -30.44 16.48
N TYR A 609 -19.54 -29.39 16.79
CA TYR A 609 -20.70 -29.47 17.69
C TYR A 609 -21.81 -30.38 17.15
N GLN A 610 -22.00 -30.46 15.83
CA GLN A 610 -22.94 -31.41 15.23
C GLN A 610 -22.51 -32.87 15.45
N LYS A 611 -21.22 -33.18 15.34
CA LYS A 611 -20.72 -34.54 15.64
C LYS A 611 -20.88 -34.86 17.12
N LEU A 612 -20.59 -33.88 17.98
CA LEU A 612 -20.74 -33.98 19.43
C LEU A 612 -22.19 -34.25 19.82
N ALA A 613 -23.17 -33.51 19.27
CA ALA A 613 -24.59 -33.72 19.51
C ALA A 613 -25.04 -35.15 19.12
N ASN A 614 -24.64 -35.63 17.94
CA ASN A 614 -24.95 -37.00 17.51
C ASN A 614 -24.36 -38.08 18.46
N ARG A 615 -23.17 -37.85 19.02
CA ARG A 615 -22.57 -38.77 20.02
C ARG A 615 -23.25 -38.68 21.37
N LEU A 616 -23.68 -37.48 21.78
CA LEU A 616 -24.48 -37.30 22.99
C LEU A 616 -25.81 -38.07 22.91
N ASP A 617 -26.38 -38.24 21.73
CA ASP A 617 -27.60 -39.01 21.51
C ASP A 617 -27.36 -40.53 21.45
N SER A 618 -26.16 -40.96 21.07
CA SER A 618 -25.78 -42.39 21.04
C SER A 618 -25.48 -42.96 22.44
N GLY A 619 -25.22 -42.09 23.44
CA GLY A 619 -24.92 -42.48 24.82
C GLY A 619 -23.52 -43.05 25.04
N GLU A 620 -22.62 -42.87 24.07
CA GLU A 620 -21.21 -43.27 24.19
C GLU A 620 -20.43 -42.32 25.12
N PRO A 621 -19.41 -42.81 25.85
CA PRO A 621 -18.57 -41.94 26.66
C PRO A 621 -17.79 -40.96 25.77
N LEU A 622 -17.79 -39.69 26.17
CA LEU A 622 -17.08 -38.63 25.49
C LEU A 622 -15.59 -38.64 25.81
N SER A 623 -14.77 -38.24 24.83
CA SER A 623 -13.34 -38.00 25.03
C SER A 623 -13.08 -36.75 25.89
N GLU A 624 -11.85 -36.60 26.40
CA GLU A 624 -11.47 -35.38 27.14
C GLU A 624 -11.63 -34.11 26.30
N GLU A 625 -11.30 -34.17 25.01
CA GLU A 625 -11.45 -33.05 24.06
C GLU A 625 -12.93 -32.65 23.89
N GLU A 626 -13.83 -33.64 23.77
CA GLU A 626 -15.27 -33.41 23.64
C GLU A 626 -15.90 -32.86 24.91
N ASN A 627 -15.47 -33.32 26.08
CA ASN A 627 -15.85 -32.73 27.36
C ASN A 627 -15.37 -31.27 27.46
N GLY A 628 -14.19 -30.97 26.91
CA GLY A 628 -13.68 -29.60 26.75
C GLY A 628 -14.60 -28.73 25.91
N LEU A 629 -15.06 -29.23 24.75
CA LEU A 629 -16.00 -28.50 23.87
C LEU A 629 -17.36 -28.22 24.52
N ILE A 630 -17.88 -29.15 25.32
CA ILE A 630 -19.12 -28.96 26.11
C ILE A 630 -18.92 -27.83 27.12
N LEU A 631 -17.81 -27.87 27.87
CA LEU A 631 -17.51 -26.83 28.84
C LEU A 631 -17.27 -25.48 28.17
N LYS A 632 -16.56 -25.44 27.04
CA LYS A 632 -16.37 -24.24 26.23
C LYS A 632 -17.72 -23.63 25.83
N LEU A 633 -18.65 -24.45 25.35
CA LEU A 633 -19.98 -23.98 24.94
C LEU A 633 -20.80 -23.44 26.13
N ALA A 634 -20.78 -24.15 27.26
CA ALA A 634 -21.48 -23.74 28.47
C ALA A 634 -20.92 -22.44 29.06
N LEU A 635 -19.59 -22.28 29.07
CA LEU A 635 -18.90 -21.07 29.49
C LEU A 635 -19.12 -19.90 28.51
N GLY A 636 -19.29 -20.23 27.22
CA GLY A 636 -19.74 -19.38 26.10
C GLY A 636 -21.11 -18.75 26.27
N PHE A 637 -21.99 -19.40 27.04
CA PHE A 637 -23.40 -19.09 27.09
C PHE A 637 -23.69 -17.73 27.75
N THR A 638 -24.51 -16.89 27.12
CA THR A 638 -24.96 -15.59 27.64
C THR A 638 -26.49 -15.57 27.66
N PRO A 639 -27.14 -15.72 28.83
CA PRO A 639 -28.60 -15.89 28.91
C PRO A 639 -29.44 -14.77 28.27
N GLY A 640 -28.95 -13.53 28.29
CA GLY A 640 -29.64 -12.36 27.73
C GLY A 640 -29.62 -12.29 26.20
N ILE A 641 -28.71 -13.04 25.57
CA ILE A 641 -28.54 -13.11 24.11
C ILE A 641 -29.07 -14.46 23.60
N HIS A 642 -28.63 -15.56 24.20
CA HIS A 642 -28.96 -16.92 23.81
C HIS A 642 -30.25 -17.39 24.50
N ARG A 643 -31.40 -17.16 23.85
CA ARG A 643 -32.75 -17.41 24.40
C ARG A 643 -33.20 -18.87 24.39
N GLN A 644 -32.43 -19.77 23.77
CA GLN A 644 -32.77 -21.18 23.55
C GLN A 644 -32.88 -21.99 24.85
N VAL A 645 -32.16 -21.58 25.90
CA VAL A 645 -32.13 -22.27 27.19
C VAL A 645 -32.27 -21.25 28.33
N SER A 646 -33.13 -21.55 29.31
CA SER A 646 -33.22 -20.74 30.53
C SER A 646 -32.18 -21.18 31.56
N LEU A 647 -31.42 -20.25 32.12
CA LEU A 647 -30.45 -20.57 33.17
C LEU A 647 -31.15 -20.90 34.50
N ASP A 648 -30.73 -21.97 35.18
CA ASP A 648 -31.24 -22.32 36.50
C ASP A 648 -30.84 -21.28 37.56
N ARG A 649 -31.83 -20.85 38.38
CA ARG A 649 -31.59 -19.86 39.45
C ARG A 649 -30.66 -20.41 40.54
N GLY A 650 -30.71 -21.71 40.80
CA GLY A 650 -29.81 -22.38 41.75
C GLY A 650 -28.35 -22.28 41.29
N PHE A 651 -28.10 -22.56 40.01
CA PHE A 651 -26.79 -22.38 39.39
C PHE A 651 -26.31 -20.92 39.42
N ALA A 652 -27.15 -19.96 39.01
CA ALA A 652 -26.80 -18.54 39.03
C ALA A 652 -26.36 -18.05 40.42
N ASN A 653 -27.09 -18.45 41.48
CA ASN A 653 -26.74 -18.14 42.86
C ASN A 653 -25.41 -18.78 43.29
N ARG A 654 -25.10 -20.01 42.86
CA ARG A 654 -23.81 -20.66 43.14
C ARG A 654 -22.65 -19.92 42.47
N VAL A 655 -22.84 -19.49 41.21
CA VAL A 655 -21.84 -18.69 40.48
C VAL A 655 -21.55 -17.40 41.24
N VAL A 656 -22.57 -16.64 41.63
CA VAL A 656 -22.39 -15.39 42.38
C VAL A 656 -21.65 -15.63 43.71
N ASN A 657 -22.03 -16.67 44.45
CA ASN A 657 -21.39 -17.00 45.72
C ASN A 657 -19.92 -17.47 45.57
N SER A 658 -19.54 -18.03 44.42
CA SER A 658 -18.19 -18.56 44.20
C SER A 658 -17.19 -17.48 43.74
N ARG A 659 -17.67 -16.34 43.19
CA ARG A 659 -16.80 -15.27 42.63
C ARG A 659 -15.71 -14.80 43.59
N LYS A 660 -16.02 -14.59 44.88
CA LYS A 660 -15.03 -14.12 45.88
C LYS A 660 -13.91 -15.13 46.10
N ASP A 661 -14.22 -16.43 46.10
CA ASP A 661 -13.21 -17.48 46.21
C ASP A 661 -12.40 -17.59 44.91
N PHE A 662 -13.03 -17.41 43.74
CA PHE A 662 -12.32 -17.38 42.47
C PHE A 662 -11.25 -16.28 42.44
N ILE A 663 -11.65 -15.05 42.81
CA ILE A 663 -10.75 -13.89 42.89
C ILE A 663 -9.59 -14.20 43.83
N ALA A 664 -9.87 -14.66 45.04
CA ALA A 664 -8.83 -14.96 46.04
C ALA A 664 -7.82 -16.02 45.56
N ARG A 665 -8.31 -17.12 44.95
CA ARG A 665 -7.43 -18.17 44.41
C ARG A 665 -6.57 -17.66 43.26
N VAL A 666 -7.14 -16.89 42.34
CA VAL A 666 -6.39 -16.33 41.21
C VAL A 666 -5.33 -15.34 41.67
N GLU A 667 -5.63 -14.49 42.65
CA GLU A 667 -4.67 -13.55 43.22
C GLU A 667 -3.52 -14.25 43.98
N GLU A 668 -3.80 -15.38 44.65
CA GLU A 668 -2.79 -16.19 45.33
C GLU A 668 -1.90 -16.96 44.35
N ASP A 669 -2.51 -17.63 43.37
CA ASP A 669 -1.82 -18.56 42.48
C ASP A 669 -1.10 -17.88 41.31
N THR A 670 -1.73 -16.86 40.73
CA THR A 670 -1.30 -16.20 39.48
C THR A 670 -1.67 -14.71 39.51
N PRO A 671 -1.02 -13.90 40.36
CA PRO A 671 -1.37 -12.49 40.55
C PRO A 671 -1.25 -11.71 39.24
N GLY A 672 -2.26 -10.89 38.95
CA GLY A 672 -2.28 -9.98 37.79
C GLY A 672 -2.76 -10.61 36.47
N ILE A 673 -3.17 -11.88 36.47
CA ILE A 673 -3.65 -12.56 35.25
C ILE A 673 -5.10 -12.21 34.87
N PHE A 674 -5.88 -11.74 35.85
CA PHE A 674 -7.21 -11.15 35.64
C PHE A 674 -7.22 -9.69 36.11
N ARG A 675 -8.02 -8.86 35.43
CA ARG A 675 -8.47 -7.56 35.89
C ARG A 675 -9.94 -7.68 36.27
N PHE A 676 -10.22 -7.74 37.57
CA PHE A 676 -11.57 -7.89 38.08
C PHE A 676 -12.41 -6.62 37.90
N PHE A 677 -13.72 -6.81 37.76
CA PHE A 677 -14.67 -5.72 37.59
C PHE A 677 -14.91 -5.00 38.91
N GLU A 678 -14.03 -4.05 39.20
CA GLU A 678 -14.12 -3.17 40.35
C GLU A 678 -14.62 -1.79 39.92
N ALA A 679 -15.69 -1.30 40.56
CA ALA A 679 -16.36 -0.05 40.16
C ALA A 679 -15.44 1.18 40.26
N ASP A 680 -14.48 1.17 41.20
CA ASP A 680 -13.54 2.25 41.47
C ASP A 680 -12.23 2.16 40.67
N LYS A 681 -12.02 1.09 39.87
CA LYS A 681 -10.82 0.90 39.05
C LYS A 681 -11.14 0.90 37.55
N TYR A 682 -10.21 1.45 36.77
CA TYR A 682 -10.28 1.41 35.32
C TYR A 682 -9.90 0.02 34.80
N ILE A 683 -10.68 -0.53 33.87
CA ILE A 683 -10.49 -1.88 33.33
C ILE A 683 -9.88 -1.78 31.94
N GLU A 684 -8.61 -2.15 31.80
CA GLU A 684 -7.80 -1.94 30.59
C GLU A 684 -8.23 -2.81 29.40
N SER A 685 -8.84 -3.96 29.67
CA SER A 685 -9.34 -4.88 28.64
C SER A 685 -10.63 -4.37 27.96
N LEU A 686 -11.35 -3.45 28.62
CA LEU A 686 -12.58 -2.84 28.13
C LEU A 686 -12.27 -1.56 27.35
N ASN A 687 -13.12 -1.25 26.37
CA ASN A 687 -13.05 0.02 25.66
C ASN A 687 -13.54 1.18 26.54
N ILE A 688 -13.41 2.42 26.07
CA ILE A 688 -13.85 3.61 26.82
C ILE A 688 -15.36 3.56 27.11
N LYS A 689 -16.19 3.15 26.13
CA LYS A 689 -17.65 3.03 26.29
C LYS A 689 -18.01 2.13 27.48
N ASP A 690 -17.48 0.91 27.46
CA ASP A 690 -17.79 -0.13 28.43
C ASP A 690 -17.18 0.21 29.81
N ASN A 691 -16.07 0.95 29.84
CA ASN A 691 -15.56 1.52 31.09
C ASN A 691 -16.44 2.63 31.67
N ILE A 692 -17.09 3.45 30.85
CA ILE A 692 -18.02 4.49 31.32
C ILE A 692 -19.33 3.84 31.79
N LEU A 693 -19.92 2.97 30.96
CA LEU A 693 -21.19 2.33 31.29
C LEU A 693 -21.06 1.35 32.46
N PHE A 694 -19.93 0.65 32.55
CA PHE A 694 -19.68 -0.43 33.52
C PHE A 694 -20.87 -1.42 33.58
N GLY A 695 -21.27 -1.86 32.40
CA GLY A 695 -22.44 -2.68 32.17
C GLY A 695 -22.56 -3.07 30.70
N ARG A 696 -23.52 -3.93 30.39
CA ARG A 696 -23.86 -4.31 29.02
C ARG A 696 -25.19 -3.68 28.63
N VAL A 697 -25.25 -3.18 27.40
CA VAL A 697 -26.51 -2.70 26.82
C VAL A 697 -27.39 -3.91 26.52
N ARG A 698 -28.63 -3.90 26.98
CA ARG A 698 -29.60 -4.97 26.71
C ARG A 698 -29.89 -5.01 25.21
N SER A 699 -29.75 -6.18 24.62
CA SER A 699 -30.08 -6.45 23.22
C SER A 699 -31.26 -7.42 23.09
N GLY A 700 -32.05 -7.29 22.03
CA GLY A 700 -33.18 -8.17 21.70
C GLY A 700 -34.30 -7.51 20.89
N ASP A 701 -35.17 -8.31 20.25
CA ASP A 701 -36.25 -7.83 19.36
C ASP A 701 -37.22 -6.82 20.00
N ASP A 702 -37.39 -6.87 21.32
CA ASP A 702 -38.29 -6.01 22.09
C ASP A 702 -37.63 -4.70 22.57
N VAL A 703 -36.33 -4.52 22.32
CA VAL A 703 -35.56 -3.35 22.77
C VAL A 703 -35.33 -2.41 21.57
N PRO A 704 -35.75 -1.14 21.63
CA PRO A 704 -35.46 -0.17 20.58
C PRO A 704 -33.95 -0.01 20.36
N ASP A 705 -33.54 0.35 19.15
CA ASP A 705 -32.16 0.78 18.91
C ASP A 705 -31.90 2.12 19.64
N ILE A 706 -31.27 2.02 20.81
CA ILE A 706 -30.95 3.13 21.70
C ILE A 706 -29.47 3.49 21.68
N GLU A 707 -28.66 2.91 20.79
CA GLU A 707 -27.22 3.14 20.77
C GLU A 707 -26.90 4.64 20.60
N GLU A 708 -27.69 5.35 19.78
CA GLU A 708 -27.57 6.81 19.61
C GLU A 708 -27.84 7.58 20.91
N GLU A 709 -28.85 7.18 21.70
CA GLU A 709 -29.19 7.85 22.96
C GLU A 709 -28.13 7.58 24.03
N ILE A 710 -27.59 6.35 24.09
CA ILE A 710 -26.47 6.00 24.96
C ILE A 710 -25.24 6.85 24.62
N TYR A 711 -24.88 6.97 23.34
CA TYR A 711 -23.78 7.85 22.95
C TYR A 711 -24.05 9.31 23.28
N HIS A 712 -25.29 9.76 23.18
CA HIS A 712 -25.68 11.11 23.57
C HIS A 712 -25.50 11.34 25.09
N ARG A 713 -25.89 10.38 25.93
CA ARG A 713 -25.71 10.45 27.40
C ARG A 713 -24.24 10.34 27.80
N ILE A 714 -23.47 9.45 27.17
CA ILE A 714 -22.01 9.36 27.37
C ILE A 714 -21.36 10.70 27.03
N ASN A 715 -21.75 11.32 25.92
CA ASN A 715 -21.25 12.64 25.55
C ASN A 715 -21.54 13.70 26.63
N GLN A 716 -22.75 13.70 27.22
CA GLN A 716 -23.08 14.61 28.33
C GLN A 716 -22.19 14.40 29.55
N ALA A 717 -21.99 13.14 29.98
CA ALA A 717 -21.10 12.82 31.10
C ALA A 717 -19.64 13.23 30.83
N LEU A 718 -19.15 12.98 29.61
CA LEU A 718 -17.80 13.41 29.21
C LEU A 718 -17.63 14.94 29.22
N ILE A 719 -18.68 15.69 28.89
CA ILE A 719 -18.69 17.16 29.00
C ILE A 719 -18.63 17.58 30.47
N MET A 720 -19.45 16.99 31.33
CA MET A 720 -19.49 17.30 32.76
C MET A 720 -18.14 17.05 33.45
N GLN A 721 -17.42 16.02 33.00
CA GLN A 721 -16.09 15.67 33.53
C GLN A 721 -14.93 16.35 32.79
N GLU A 722 -15.21 17.28 31.86
CA GLU A 722 -14.20 17.97 31.03
C GLU A 722 -13.22 16.99 30.35
N SER A 723 -13.70 15.81 29.92
CA SER A 723 -12.89 14.76 29.28
C SER A 723 -13.18 14.59 27.80
N LEU A 724 -14.25 15.19 27.29
CA LEU A 724 -14.70 15.04 25.91
C LEU A 724 -13.60 15.36 24.88
N GLU A 725 -12.86 16.44 25.06
CA GLU A 725 -11.80 16.84 24.11
C GLU A 725 -10.70 15.78 23.99
N THR A 726 -10.23 15.24 25.12
CA THR A 726 -9.21 14.17 25.12
C THR A 726 -9.75 12.88 24.49
N VAL A 727 -11.02 12.56 24.71
CA VAL A 727 -11.66 11.41 24.05
C VAL A 727 -11.74 11.62 22.54
N LEU A 728 -12.11 12.82 22.08
CA LEU A 728 -12.16 13.12 20.65
C LEU A 728 -10.78 13.09 19.99
N GLU A 729 -9.74 13.53 20.70
CA GLU A 729 -8.35 13.42 20.23
C GLU A 729 -7.98 11.96 19.96
N ILE A 730 -8.35 11.03 20.84
CA ILE A 730 -8.17 9.59 20.62
C ILE A 730 -8.95 9.11 19.38
N GLY A 731 -10.19 9.58 19.20
CA GLY A 731 -11.00 9.23 18.02
C GLY A 731 -10.42 9.75 16.70
N LEU A 732 -9.73 10.89 16.72
CA LEU A 732 -9.05 11.44 15.55
C LEU A 732 -7.83 10.60 15.12
N GLU A 733 -7.22 9.86 16.06
CA GLU A 733 -6.13 8.92 15.78
C GLU A 733 -6.62 7.56 15.25
N PHE A 734 -7.93 7.41 14.97
CA PHE A 734 -8.46 6.19 14.38
C PHE A 734 -7.82 5.89 13.01
N GLU A 735 -7.24 4.69 12.89
CA GLU A 735 -6.64 4.18 11.65
C GLU A 735 -7.70 3.79 10.63
N VAL A 736 -7.75 4.53 9.52
CA VAL A 736 -8.81 4.40 8.49
C VAL A 736 -8.65 3.16 7.61
N GLY A 737 -7.51 2.47 7.72
CA GLY A 737 -7.17 1.29 6.92
C GLY A 737 -6.78 1.62 5.47
N SER A 738 -6.63 0.59 4.65
CA SER A 738 -6.10 0.73 3.29
C SER A 738 -7.11 1.42 2.38
N MET A 739 -6.77 2.61 1.86
CA MET A 739 -7.66 3.46 1.07
C MET A 739 -8.98 3.82 1.76
N GLY A 740 -8.99 3.83 3.10
CA GLY A 740 -10.19 4.11 3.89
C GLY A 740 -11.23 2.99 3.88
N ASP A 741 -10.82 1.72 3.80
CA ASP A 741 -11.69 0.54 3.80
C ASP A 741 -12.48 0.35 5.11
N ARG A 742 -11.99 0.91 6.22
CA ARG A 742 -12.69 0.91 7.52
C ARG A 742 -13.75 2.03 7.66
N LEU A 743 -13.96 2.82 6.62
CA LEU A 743 -14.89 3.95 6.63
C LEU A 743 -16.07 3.71 5.68
N SER A 744 -17.26 4.12 6.12
CA SER A 744 -18.45 4.13 5.27
C SER A 744 -18.34 5.18 4.14
N GLY A 745 -19.14 5.03 3.07
CA GLY A 745 -19.19 6.02 1.98
C GLY A 745 -19.49 7.44 2.48
N GLY A 746 -20.44 7.57 3.41
CA GLY A 746 -20.79 8.85 4.04
C GLY A 746 -19.64 9.43 4.87
N GLN A 747 -18.97 8.61 5.68
CA GLN A 747 -17.81 9.04 6.48
C GLN A 747 -16.67 9.57 5.60
N ARG A 748 -16.36 8.88 4.50
CA ARG A 748 -15.34 9.33 3.52
C ARG A 748 -15.71 10.69 2.90
N GLN A 749 -16.99 10.92 2.60
CA GLN A 749 -17.48 12.23 2.13
C GLN A 749 -17.38 13.31 3.22
N LYS A 750 -17.78 13.04 4.46
CA LYS A 750 -17.66 13.98 5.58
C LYS A 750 -16.20 14.40 5.82
N ILE A 751 -15.26 13.46 5.81
CA ILE A 751 -13.82 13.76 5.94
C ILE A 751 -13.33 14.63 4.78
N ALA A 752 -13.75 14.32 3.55
CA ALA A 752 -13.36 15.09 2.38
C ALA A 752 -13.94 16.52 2.37
N LEU A 753 -15.16 16.70 2.86
CA LEU A 753 -15.77 18.01 3.08
C LEU A 753 -15.01 18.76 4.18
N ALA A 754 -14.77 18.12 5.33
CA ALA A 754 -14.06 18.72 6.46
C ALA A 754 -12.66 19.21 6.05
N ARG A 755 -11.82 18.36 5.44
CA ARG A 755 -10.47 18.77 4.99
C ARG A 755 -10.49 19.93 4.00
N THR A 756 -11.56 20.05 3.21
CA THR A 756 -11.70 21.14 2.22
C THR A 756 -12.19 22.42 2.88
N PHE A 757 -13.11 22.33 3.84
CA PHE A 757 -13.59 23.47 4.62
C PHE A 757 -12.50 24.03 5.54
N LEU A 758 -11.65 23.17 6.10
CA LEU A 758 -10.51 23.59 6.91
C LEU A 758 -9.52 24.47 6.13
N LYS A 759 -9.36 24.20 4.83
CA LYS A 759 -8.55 25.02 3.92
C LYS A 759 -9.17 26.38 3.62
N ASN A 760 -10.48 26.55 3.80
CA ASN A 760 -11.24 27.76 3.50
C ASN A 760 -10.90 28.42 2.13
N PRO A 761 -11.05 27.69 1.01
CA PRO A 761 -10.61 28.18 -0.30
C PRO A 761 -11.53 29.31 -0.85
N PRO A 762 -10.98 30.29 -1.58
CA PRO A 762 -11.76 31.29 -2.32
C PRO A 762 -12.72 30.69 -3.36
N ILE A 763 -12.35 29.55 -3.94
CA ILE A 763 -13.16 28.81 -4.91
C ILE A 763 -13.34 27.38 -4.42
N LEU A 764 -14.59 26.93 -4.36
CA LEU A 764 -14.94 25.58 -3.93
C LEU A 764 -15.70 24.85 -5.03
N ILE A 765 -15.21 23.66 -5.41
CA ILE A 765 -15.89 22.77 -6.35
C ILE A 765 -16.41 21.55 -5.60
N LEU A 766 -17.71 21.27 -5.74
CA LEU A 766 -18.36 20.10 -5.15
C LEU A 766 -18.92 19.23 -6.27
N ASP A 767 -18.31 18.09 -6.55
CA ASP A 767 -18.82 17.15 -7.56
C ASP A 767 -19.59 16.03 -6.85
N GLU A 768 -20.92 16.16 -6.73
CA GLU A 768 -21.78 15.18 -6.05
C GLU A 768 -21.34 14.87 -4.61
N ALA A 769 -20.71 15.85 -3.96
CA ALA A 769 -20.00 15.70 -2.69
C ALA A 769 -20.88 15.28 -1.49
N THR A 770 -22.20 15.41 -1.62
CA THR A 770 -23.17 15.10 -0.57
C THR A 770 -24.03 13.87 -0.87
N ALA A 771 -23.78 13.17 -1.99
CA ALA A 771 -24.65 12.10 -2.47
C ALA A 771 -24.76 10.87 -1.55
N ALA A 772 -23.75 10.59 -0.73
CA ALA A 772 -23.72 9.47 0.20
C ALA A 772 -24.04 9.88 1.66
N LEU A 773 -24.46 11.13 1.87
CA LEU A 773 -24.88 11.64 3.19
C LEU A 773 -26.40 11.50 3.38
N ASP A 774 -26.83 11.34 4.62
CA ASP A 774 -28.25 11.38 5.00
C ASP A 774 -28.83 12.80 4.91
N ASN A 775 -30.16 12.92 4.85
CA ASN A 775 -30.85 14.20 4.67
C ASN A 775 -30.46 15.28 5.70
N LYS A 776 -30.27 14.89 6.97
CA LYS A 776 -29.92 15.82 8.06
C LYS A 776 -28.49 16.33 7.87
N SER A 777 -27.54 15.45 7.56
CA SER A 777 -26.15 15.83 7.24
C SER A 777 -26.05 16.70 5.98
N GLN A 778 -26.79 16.38 4.92
CA GLN A 778 -26.80 17.19 3.69
C GLN A 778 -27.29 18.62 3.96
N THR A 779 -28.40 18.76 4.68
CA THR A 779 -28.97 20.07 5.05
C THR A 779 -27.97 20.87 5.89
N ARG A 780 -27.29 20.21 6.84
CA ARG A 780 -26.26 20.85 7.67
C ARG A 780 -25.09 21.37 6.84
N VAL A 781 -24.56 20.55 5.92
CA VAL A 781 -23.47 20.94 5.01
C VAL A 781 -23.91 22.10 4.11
N GLN A 782 -25.12 22.06 3.56
CA GLN A 782 -25.65 23.16 2.74
C GLN A 782 -25.76 24.46 3.55
N ASN A 783 -26.26 24.39 4.79
CA ASN A 783 -26.35 25.56 5.66
C ASN A 783 -24.96 26.16 5.95
N ILE A 784 -23.93 25.34 6.10
CA ILE A 784 -22.55 25.82 6.29
C ILE A 784 -22.07 26.56 5.04
N ILE A 785 -22.28 25.97 3.86
CA ILE A 785 -21.92 26.60 2.59
C ILE A 785 -22.64 27.95 2.49
N THR A 786 -23.96 27.98 2.69
CA THR A 786 -24.77 29.20 2.59
C THR A 786 -24.41 30.25 3.65
N ASN A 787 -24.15 29.87 4.90
CA ASN A 787 -23.93 30.83 5.99
C ASN A 787 -22.49 31.32 6.06
N ASN A 788 -21.51 30.44 5.83
CA ASN A 788 -20.09 30.77 6.03
C ASN A 788 -19.42 31.24 4.74
N MET A 789 -19.85 30.75 3.58
CA MET A 789 -19.16 30.96 2.31
C MET A 789 -19.88 31.93 1.37
N LYS A 790 -21.18 32.13 1.51
CA LYS A 790 -21.95 33.01 0.61
C LYS A 790 -21.41 34.45 0.64
N GLY A 791 -21.16 35.00 -0.55
CA GLY A 791 -20.56 36.33 -0.72
C GLY A 791 -19.06 36.41 -0.41
N LYS A 792 -18.43 35.35 0.12
CA LYS A 792 -17.00 35.30 0.43
C LYS A 792 -16.24 34.36 -0.51
N SER A 793 -16.76 33.17 -0.74
CA SER A 793 -16.19 32.16 -1.63
C SER A 793 -17.15 31.86 -2.77
N THR A 794 -16.59 31.59 -3.94
CA THR A 794 -17.38 31.15 -5.10
C THR A 794 -17.54 29.64 -5.04
N VAL A 795 -18.77 29.16 -5.10
CA VAL A 795 -19.08 27.72 -4.97
C VAL A 795 -19.67 27.20 -6.26
N LEU A 796 -19.05 26.19 -6.86
CA LEU A 796 -19.56 25.50 -8.04
C LEU A 796 -19.89 24.06 -7.67
N ALA A 797 -21.18 23.77 -7.53
CA ALA A 797 -21.67 22.47 -7.12
C ALA A 797 -22.34 21.74 -8.29
N VAL A 798 -21.91 20.52 -8.56
CA VAL A 798 -22.61 19.56 -9.42
C VAL A 798 -23.67 18.88 -8.58
N ILE A 799 -24.94 19.17 -8.88
CA ILE A 799 -26.06 18.75 -8.06
C ILE A 799 -26.83 17.62 -8.73
N HIS A 800 -27.07 16.55 -7.98
CA HIS A 800 -27.99 15.47 -8.36
C HIS A 800 -29.38 15.61 -7.73
N ARG A 801 -29.44 16.27 -6.58
CA ARG A 801 -30.66 16.52 -5.81
C ARG A 801 -31.28 17.86 -6.17
N LEU A 802 -32.27 17.83 -7.05
CA LEU A 802 -32.87 19.05 -7.61
C LEU A 802 -33.59 19.91 -6.54
N ASP A 803 -33.97 19.33 -5.41
CA ASP A 803 -34.54 20.04 -4.26
C ASP A 803 -33.56 21.02 -3.59
N MET A 804 -32.26 20.88 -3.84
CA MET A 804 -31.22 21.77 -3.31
C MET A 804 -30.99 23.02 -4.16
N LEU A 805 -31.57 23.08 -5.36
CA LEU A 805 -31.36 24.18 -6.30
C LEU A 805 -31.75 25.58 -5.78
N PRO A 806 -32.81 25.75 -4.96
CA PRO A 806 -33.18 27.08 -4.45
C PRO A 806 -32.10 27.75 -3.59
N TYR A 807 -31.13 27.01 -3.06
CA TYR A 807 -30.04 27.56 -2.23
C TYR A 807 -28.93 28.23 -3.05
N TYR A 808 -28.94 28.08 -4.37
CA TYR A 808 -27.90 28.58 -5.27
C TYR A 808 -28.36 29.86 -5.96
N ASP A 809 -27.44 30.82 -6.11
CA ASP A 809 -27.74 32.12 -6.72
C ASP A 809 -27.99 31.98 -8.22
N LYS A 810 -27.35 30.99 -8.85
CA LYS A 810 -27.46 30.73 -10.28
C LYS A 810 -27.48 29.23 -10.56
N ILE A 811 -28.34 28.82 -11.47
CA ILE A 811 -28.40 27.46 -11.99
C ILE A 811 -27.93 27.47 -13.43
N VAL A 812 -27.18 26.44 -13.81
CA VAL A 812 -26.67 26.22 -15.16
C VAL A 812 -27.06 24.81 -15.57
N VAL A 813 -27.93 24.72 -16.57
CA VAL A 813 -28.43 23.46 -17.11
C VAL A 813 -27.57 23.05 -18.30
N LEU A 814 -26.93 21.89 -18.20
CA LEU A 814 -26.14 21.28 -19.26
C LEU A 814 -26.91 20.15 -19.97
N LYS A 815 -26.76 20.10 -21.29
CA LYS A 815 -27.24 19.01 -22.15
C LYS A 815 -26.26 18.81 -23.30
N ASP A 816 -25.84 17.57 -23.54
CA ASP A 816 -24.93 17.18 -24.62
C ASP A 816 -23.66 18.05 -24.73
N GLY A 817 -23.07 18.38 -23.56
CA GLY A 817 -21.84 19.18 -23.49
C GLY A 817 -22.03 20.68 -23.75
N ARG A 818 -23.26 21.18 -23.77
CA ARG A 818 -23.60 22.60 -23.96
C ARG A 818 -24.44 23.12 -22.80
N ILE A 819 -24.30 24.41 -22.48
CA ILE A 819 -25.23 25.09 -21.58
C ILE A 819 -26.49 25.44 -22.39
N VAL A 820 -27.63 24.90 -21.98
CA VAL A 820 -28.93 25.16 -22.62
C VAL A 820 -29.70 26.28 -21.93
N GLU A 821 -29.60 26.36 -20.60
CA GLU A 821 -30.26 27.37 -19.77
C GLU A 821 -29.36 27.79 -18.63
N GLN A 822 -29.46 29.06 -18.23
CA GLN A 822 -28.82 29.56 -17.03
C GLN A 822 -29.58 30.76 -16.46
N GLY A 823 -29.63 30.90 -15.14
CA GLY A 823 -30.34 31.97 -14.45
C GLY A 823 -30.68 31.61 -13.00
N PRO A 824 -31.37 32.50 -12.27
CA PRO A 824 -31.92 32.21 -10.94
C PRO A 824 -32.96 31.08 -11.00
N TYR A 825 -33.15 30.36 -9.89
CA TYR A 825 -34.09 29.23 -9.80
C TYR A 825 -35.50 29.61 -10.24
N ASP A 826 -36.09 30.63 -9.62
CA ASP A 826 -37.48 31.02 -9.84
C ASP A 826 -37.74 31.40 -11.30
N GLU A 827 -36.82 32.13 -11.93
CA GLU A 827 -36.93 32.54 -13.34
C GLU A 827 -36.89 31.33 -14.29
N LEU A 828 -36.03 30.35 -14.04
CA LEU A 828 -35.91 29.16 -14.90
C LEU A 828 -37.11 28.22 -14.74
N VAL A 829 -37.68 28.12 -13.54
CA VAL A 829 -38.90 27.33 -13.28
C VAL A 829 -40.10 27.95 -14.00
N GLU A 830 -40.25 29.28 -13.95
CA GLU A 830 -41.31 30.01 -14.66
C GLU A 830 -41.22 29.88 -16.18
N LYS A 831 -40.00 29.87 -16.74
CA LYS A 831 -39.76 29.68 -18.18
C LYS A 831 -40.22 28.32 -18.71
N ARG A 832 -40.47 27.34 -17.83
CA ARG A 832 -40.85 25.96 -18.19
C ARG A 832 -39.92 25.32 -19.23
N GLY A 833 -38.63 25.60 -19.11
CA GLY A 833 -37.59 25.13 -20.01
C GLY A 833 -37.00 23.77 -19.63
N ALA A 834 -35.74 23.53 -20.02
CA ALA A 834 -34.95 22.35 -19.72
C ALA A 834 -34.85 22.06 -18.21
N LEU A 835 -34.76 23.11 -17.36
CA LEU A 835 -34.80 22.90 -15.90
C LEU A 835 -36.14 22.29 -15.45
N HIS A 836 -37.25 22.79 -15.97
CA HIS A 836 -38.58 22.30 -15.62
C HIS A 836 -38.79 20.85 -16.09
N THR A 837 -38.29 20.50 -17.27
CA THR A 837 -38.24 19.10 -17.74
C THR A 837 -37.47 18.20 -16.78
N LEU A 838 -36.31 18.66 -16.28
CA LEU A 838 -35.53 17.91 -15.28
C LEU A 838 -36.32 17.73 -13.96
N LEU A 839 -37.03 18.76 -13.51
CA LEU A 839 -37.81 18.72 -12.26
C LEU A 839 -39.05 17.81 -12.35
N THR A 840 -39.74 17.81 -13.49
CA THR A 840 -40.99 17.08 -13.68
C THR A 840 -40.80 15.65 -14.18
N GLY A 841 -39.62 15.31 -14.70
CA GLY A 841 -39.33 13.99 -15.28
C GLY A 841 -40.06 13.68 -16.60
N ASN A 842 -40.82 14.65 -17.14
CA ASN A 842 -41.55 14.51 -18.40
C ASN A 842 -40.66 14.93 -19.57
N HIS A 843 -40.18 13.93 -20.31
CA HIS A 843 -39.37 14.10 -21.52
C HIS A 843 -40.16 14.60 -22.74
#